data_AF-A0A1F6NTS8-F1
#
_entry.id   AF-A0A1F6NTS8-F1
#
_cell.length_a   1.000
_cell.length_b   1.000
_cell.length_c   1.000
_cell.angle_alpha   90.00
_cell.angle_beta   90.00
_cell.angle_gamma   90.00
#
_symmetry.space_group_name_H-M   'P 1'
#
loop_
_entity.id
_entity.type
_entity.pdbx_description
1 polymer ?
#
loop_
_entity_poly.entity_id
_entity_poly.type
_entity_poly.pdbx_seq_one_letter_code
_entity_poly.pdbx_strand_id
1 'polypeptide(L)'
;MTPKKMTGLEMLKLLCNFATTDCVAHISELTVGAEYFVLEDYLTLLKSLAQTPELTGVILDGSTSVHRPGMLGDSIVFYNRTEEEMIEHLRKVPRHEHVRWMFDQIMEIQDKALEEMRKILGPKIKIVYSIDSDDLHSTCERMLRVIVQSAEVQLEASSKSLGNDLKNLQKALTGFGKIKVSDLQNKLRELEIKEKQHTERGEKKRALAAGIAIAEIKADIKLITERDALETSRKVFKEAEKGKKHLEETDARLVELKNAIEIKEQGLIKALNTLLAQRKLLAGEKGKQTERDALDKAIKECQQKISARERKIEDIEEKIDTLEKKMGRYRQPESNPIYHRRVDDHVRKLYESFQKLGEKHDIRIVTKPDILVFGTLVIDYAHDRGRTWNPMPGSAKNMANAYLGMMESYNENIANILKEMGSSVKEVDVIMQSGHSGGFFARWQRLYLTEEEIRMQHVNTFYTGGSDGVKHVLFLAGMPFEPQHRIAKFLERGKPGRTRAGKMMDKSSHPVFIRNSKRSVAGVTLIRKHNNGFISVEPILYRLYENKEVLKPFKGVASQDDSDNHFGSPEMDMLGTLGTLAMNDRLMEDPLVLYGAKIYIGGKFNLGDTGEAPNRAWKEGHKFRRDILDAINEIPKTLVQTDTADYESVLKTTLRYANDMMGGSQENLKLTLRTVRFYLKQQFLNVYHKSPSRLRDIIAHVTGNHIDNVTRDLAIQEHDTFENWLQDLIDLHKDFPKLGTKPFPMKIMAGGEPQYFQSGMKEHEIVVHLSGYSVARQGIVEEYGTGYDGKLLTQKPYRIGMSHEGNNALQKARKQRADVFKFGHWHASSLAIDKAGHNQGRFIDEIPTTQRVTSTELAIGGLPRTAGVELKIYSQPGRYFKLFIPMEHMRRIGLAWLQAQVEQAVKDGKKPPTPKKG
;
A
#
# COMPACT_ATOMS: atom_id res chain seq x y z
N MET A 1 -44.82 -17.63 -14.57
CA MET A 1 -44.85 -18.39 -13.29
C MET A 1 -44.42 -17.45 -12.19
N THR A 2 -45.33 -17.09 -11.28
CA THR A 2 -45.00 -16.28 -10.10
C THR A 2 -44.05 -17.10 -9.21
N PRO A 3 -42.93 -16.55 -8.71
CA PRO A 3 -42.06 -17.28 -7.81
C PRO A 3 -42.86 -17.76 -6.59
N LYS A 4 -42.76 -19.05 -6.25
CA LYS A 4 -43.38 -19.59 -5.04
C LYS A 4 -42.83 -18.80 -3.84
N LYS A 5 -43.72 -18.20 -3.04
CA LYS A 5 -43.33 -17.47 -1.81
C LYS A 5 -42.58 -18.44 -0.90
N MET A 6 -41.35 -18.10 -0.52
CA MET A 6 -40.54 -18.91 0.39
C MET A 6 -41.22 -19.00 1.75
N THR A 7 -41.12 -20.17 2.39
CA THR A 7 -41.51 -20.37 3.80
C THR A 7 -40.53 -19.66 4.75
N GLY A 8 -40.96 -19.39 5.99
CA GLY A 8 -40.08 -18.77 7.00
C GLY A 8 -38.78 -19.55 7.21
N LEU A 9 -38.83 -20.89 7.16
CA LEU A 9 -37.66 -21.75 7.30
C LEU A 9 -36.71 -21.68 6.09
N GLU A 10 -37.25 -21.64 4.86
CA GLU A 10 -36.44 -21.48 3.64
C GLU A 10 -35.74 -20.12 3.64
N MET A 11 -36.46 -19.06 4.03
CA MET A 11 -35.89 -17.72 4.15
C MET A 11 -34.82 -17.66 5.24
N LEU A 12 -35.05 -18.29 6.40
CA LEU A 12 -34.06 -18.37 7.47
C LEU A 12 -32.76 -19.06 7.02
N LYS A 13 -32.88 -20.18 6.29
CA LYS A 13 -31.71 -20.89 5.72
C LYS A 13 -30.94 -20.02 4.74
N LEU A 14 -31.64 -19.29 3.87
CA LEU A 14 -31.02 -18.39 2.90
C LEU A 14 -30.26 -17.24 3.60
N LEU A 15 -30.90 -16.60 4.58
CA LEU A 15 -30.32 -15.44 5.29
C LEU A 15 -29.13 -15.83 6.18
N CYS A 16 -29.09 -17.06 6.72
CA CYS A 16 -27.97 -17.55 7.51
C CYS A 16 -26.87 -18.26 6.68
N ASN A 17 -26.98 -18.28 5.35
CA ASN A 17 -25.95 -18.83 4.50
C ASN A 17 -24.79 -17.82 4.31
N PHE A 18 -23.71 -18.01 5.06
CA PHE A 18 -22.50 -17.19 4.97
C PHE A 18 -21.38 -17.86 4.16
N ALA A 19 -21.70 -18.75 3.20
CA ALA A 19 -20.67 -19.29 2.33
C ALA A 19 -19.99 -18.18 1.50
N THR A 20 -18.68 -18.33 1.27
CA THR A 20 -17.87 -17.39 0.49
C THR A 20 -18.11 -17.62 -1.00
N THR A 21 -18.31 -16.53 -1.74
CA THR A 21 -18.51 -16.56 -3.20
C THR A 21 -17.24 -16.19 -3.94
N ASP A 22 -16.53 -15.16 -3.45
CA ASP A 22 -15.33 -14.61 -4.05
C ASP A 22 -14.31 -14.27 -2.98
N CYS A 23 -13.02 -14.44 -3.27
CA CYS A 23 -11.93 -13.97 -2.43
C CYS A 23 -10.86 -13.28 -3.26
N VAL A 24 -10.42 -12.10 -2.78
CA VAL A 24 -9.30 -11.36 -3.34
C VAL A 24 -8.19 -11.25 -2.30
N ALA A 25 -6.96 -11.58 -2.71
CA ALA A 25 -5.77 -11.33 -1.92
C ALA A 25 -5.14 -9.99 -2.33
N HIS A 26 -4.86 -9.12 -1.36
CA HIS A 26 -4.10 -7.89 -1.60
C HIS A 26 -2.67 -8.01 -1.06
N ILE A 27 -1.71 -7.87 -1.97
CA ILE A 27 -0.27 -7.95 -1.70
C ILE A 27 0.33 -6.58 -2.06
N SER A 28 0.46 -5.71 -1.06
CA SER A 28 1.05 -4.39 -1.25
C SER A 28 2.58 -4.42 -1.16
N GLU A 29 3.25 -3.47 -1.82
CA GLU A 29 4.70 -3.25 -1.73
C GLU A 29 5.53 -4.49 -2.06
N LEU A 30 5.13 -5.23 -3.11
CA LEU A 30 5.87 -6.40 -3.58
C LEU A 30 7.15 -5.97 -4.32
N THR A 31 8.23 -5.80 -3.57
CA THR A 31 9.50 -5.22 -4.02
C THR A 31 10.49 -6.28 -4.53
N VAL A 32 10.11 -7.03 -5.57
CA VAL A 32 10.99 -8.06 -6.15
C VAL A 32 12.28 -7.40 -6.70
N GLY A 33 13.44 -7.91 -6.28
CA GLY A 33 14.75 -7.36 -6.63
C GLY A 33 15.35 -6.40 -5.60
N ALA A 34 14.60 -6.01 -4.56
CA ALA A 34 15.19 -5.34 -3.41
C ALA A 34 16.11 -6.30 -2.62
N GLU A 35 17.18 -5.79 -2.02
CA GLU A 35 18.14 -6.56 -1.22
C GLU A 35 17.48 -7.28 -0.03
N TYR A 36 16.43 -6.68 0.52
CA TYR A 36 15.67 -7.27 1.63
C TYR A 36 14.59 -8.25 1.16
N PHE A 37 14.26 -8.34 -0.13
CA PHE A 37 13.25 -9.26 -0.64
C PHE A 37 13.65 -10.72 -0.41
N VAL A 38 12.68 -11.56 -0.01
CA VAL A 38 12.92 -12.98 0.28
C VAL A 38 12.07 -13.84 -0.64
N LEU A 39 12.73 -14.50 -1.60
CA LEU A 39 12.06 -15.35 -2.58
C LEU A 39 11.29 -16.51 -1.92
N GLU A 40 11.83 -17.10 -0.85
CA GLU A 40 11.19 -18.21 -0.14
C GLU A 40 9.87 -17.79 0.53
N ASP A 41 9.82 -16.60 1.11
CA ASP A 41 8.61 -16.06 1.76
C ASP A 41 7.53 -15.77 0.69
N TYR A 42 7.94 -15.26 -0.47
CA TYR A 42 7.05 -15.08 -1.63
C TYR A 42 6.51 -16.41 -2.16
N LEU A 43 7.34 -17.43 -2.32
CA LEU A 43 6.88 -18.76 -2.74
C LEU A 43 5.93 -19.39 -1.71
N THR A 44 6.16 -19.14 -0.42
CA THR A 44 5.26 -19.56 0.66
C THR A 44 3.91 -18.85 0.57
N LEU A 45 3.91 -17.55 0.29
CA LEU A 45 2.70 -16.79 0.00
C LEU A 45 1.93 -17.39 -1.18
N LEU A 46 2.57 -17.63 -2.32
CA LEU A 46 1.91 -18.20 -3.50
C LEU A 46 1.26 -19.56 -3.21
N LYS A 47 1.96 -20.44 -2.51
CA LYS A 47 1.43 -21.75 -2.09
C LYS A 47 0.22 -21.61 -1.16
N SER A 48 0.25 -20.66 -0.23
CA SER A 48 -0.89 -20.42 0.68
C SER A 48 -2.11 -19.87 -0.06
N LEU A 49 -1.91 -19.04 -1.09
CA LEU A 49 -2.99 -18.55 -1.93
C LEU A 49 -3.60 -19.67 -2.78
N ALA A 50 -2.77 -20.57 -3.33
CA ALA A 50 -3.25 -21.76 -4.01
C ALA A 50 -4.05 -22.73 -3.10
N GLN A 51 -3.82 -22.68 -1.78
CA GLN A 51 -4.60 -23.41 -0.78
C GLN A 51 -5.92 -22.72 -0.38
N THR A 52 -6.27 -21.58 -0.99
CA THR A 52 -7.51 -20.83 -0.73
C THR A 52 -8.53 -21.15 -1.83
N PRO A 53 -9.48 -22.10 -1.62
CA PRO A 53 -10.34 -22.63 -2.70
C PRO A 53 -11.23 -21.59 -3.39
N GLU A 54 -11.66 -20.57 -2.66
CA GLU A 54 -12.53 -19.50 -3.13
C GLU A 54 -11.76 -18.29 -3.68
N LEU A 55 -10.43 -18.39 -3.83
CA LEU A 55 -9.64 -17.30 -4.42
C LEU A 55 -10.10 -17.06 -5.86
N THR A 56 -10.52 -15.84 -6.16
CA THR A 56 -10.92 -15.40 -7.50
C THR A 56 -9.98 -14.36 -8.07
N GLY A 57 -9.23 -13.65 -7.21
CA GLY A 57 -8.20 -12.73 -7.70
C GLY A 57 -7.11 -12.33 -6.73
N VAL A 58 -6.11 -11.66 -7.29
CA VAL A 58 -4.97 -11.09 -6.57
C VAL A 58 -4.74 -9.67 -7.06
N ILE A 59 -4.58 -8.73 -6.13
CA ILE A 59 -4.11 -7.37 -6.40
C ILE A 59 -2.67 -7.29 -5.90
N LEU A 60 -1.76 -7.04 -6.83
CA LEU A 60 -0.37 -6.70 -6.57
C LEU A 60 -0.20 -5.20 -6.65
N ASP A 61 0.61 -4.66 -5.76
CA ASP A 61 0.94 -3.26 -5.76
C ASP A 61 2.39 -3.02 -5.33
N GLY A 62 2.95 -1.90 -5.78
CA GLY A 62 4.32 -1.49 -5.54
C GLY A 62 5.31 -2.10 -6.54
N SER A 63 6.45 -1.42 -6.69
CA SER A 63 7.54 -1.85 -7.57
C SER A 63 8.88 -1.46 -6.97
N THR A 64 9.92 -2.22 -7.29
CA THR A 64 11.28 -1.88 -6.86
C THR A 64 11.80 -0.65 -7.63
N SER A 65 12.32 0.36 -6.91
CA SER A 65 12.76 1.62 -7.51
C SER A 65 14.28 1.69 -7.79
N VAL A 66 14.67 2.09 -9.01
CA VAL A 66 16.08 2.40 -9.34
C VAL A 66 16.54 3.76 -8.79
N HIS A 67 15.63 4.57 -8.24
CA HIS A 67 15.99 5.84 -7.60
C HIS A 67 16.83 5.61 -6.33
N ARG A 68 16.79 4.40 -5.75
CA ARG A 68 17.56 4.01 -4.56
C ARG A 68 18.41 2.76 -4.83
N PRO A 69 19.50 2.89 -5.60
CA PRO A 69 20.28 1.74 -6.03
C PRO A 69 20.97 1.01 -4.86
N GLY A 70 21.14 1.66 -3.70
CA GLY A 70 21.66 1.03 -2.48
C GLY A 70 20.68 0.11 -1.75
N MET A 71 19.46 -0.08 -2.26
CA MET A 71 18.47 -1.04 -1.73
C MET A 71 18.21 -2.20 -2.70
N LEU A 72 18.89 -2.22 -3.84
CA LEU A 72 18.75 -3.24 -4.86
C LEU A 72 19.73 -4.38 -4.59
N GLY A 73 19.33 -5.60 -4.93
CA GLY A 73 20.24 -6.74 -4.88
C GLY A 73 21.42 -6.58 -5.84
N ASP A 74 22.53 -7.26 -5.52
CA ASP A 74 23.79 -7.21 -6.28
C ASP A 74 23.62 -7.57 -7.77
N SER A 75 22.64 -8.42 -8.10
CA SER A 75 22.33 -8.79 -9.49
C SER A 75 21.82 -7.62 -10.34
N ILE A 76 21.30 -6.56 -9.70
CA ILE A 76 20.68 -5.41 -10.37
C ILE A 76 21.66 -4.25 -10.45
N VAL A 77 22.58 -4.10 -9.49
CA VAL A 77 23.56 -3.02 -9.49
C VAL A 77 24.82 -3.41 -10.25
N PHE A 78 25.29 -2.52 -11.13
CA PHE A 78 26.50 -2.79 -11.91
C PHE A 78 27.81 -2.60 -11.12
N TYR A 79 27.77 -1.88 -10.00
CA TYR A 79 28.96 -1.43 -9.27
C TYR A 79 29.38 -2.34 -8.10
N ASN A 80 28.58 -3.38 -7.77
CA ASN A 80 28.96 -4.42 -6.81
C ASN A 80 29.57 -5.61 -7.57
N ARG A 81 30.67 -5.36 -8.29
CA ARG A 81 31.38 -6.33 -9.15
C ARG A 81 32.90 -6.18 -8.96
N THR A 82 33.68 -7.18 -9.39
CA THR A 82 35.14 -7.02 -9.39
C THR A 82 35.58 -5.90 -10.35
N GLU A 83 36.82 -5.43 -10.21
CA GLU A 83 37.34 -4.38 -11.09
C GLU A 83 37.32 -4.80 -12.56
N GLU A 84 37.71 -6.05 -12.86
CA GLU A 84 37.69 -6.60 -14.21
C GLU A 84 36.28 -6.67 -14.79
N GLU A 85 35.32 -7.15 -14.00
CA GLU A 85 33.91 -7.23 -14.38
C GLU A 85 33.29 -5.85 -14.60
N MET A 86 33.68 -4.86 -13.79
CA MET A 86 33.23 -3.48 -13.92
C MET A 86 33.79 -2.85 -15.19
N ILE A 87 35.09 -3.01 -15.48
CA ILE A 87 35.71 -2.49 -16.70
C ILE A 87 35.04 -3.11 -17.94
N GLU A 88 34.77 -4.40 -17.92
CA GLU A 88 34.09 -5.09 -19.02
C GLU A 88 32.64 -4.62 -19.19
N HIS A 89 31.91 -4.39 -18.09
CA HIS A 89 30.57 -3.80 -18.14
C HIS A 89 30.59 -2.38 -18.72
N LEU A 90 31.51 -1.52 -18.26
CA LEU A 90 31.65 -0.13 -18.72
C LEU A 90 32.05 -0.03 -20.20
N ARG A 91 32.62 -1.08 -20.79
CA ARG A 91 32.84 -1.19 -22.24
C ARG A 91 31.55 -1.52 -23.02
N LYS A 92 30.65 -2.30 -22.42
CA LYS A 92 29.41 -2.78 -23.06
C LYS A 92 28.25 -1.80 -22.91
N VAL A 93 28.07 -1.24 -21.73
CA VAL A 93 26.94 -0.36 -21.41
C VAL A 93 27.45 1.08 -21.28
N PRO A 94 26.95 2.01 -22.10
CA PRO A 94 27.29 3.41 -21.97
C PRO A 94 26.81 3.97 -20.63
N ARG A 95 27.57 4.94 -20.07
CA ARG A 95 27.26 5.55 -18.76
C ARG A 95 25.82 6.08 -18.62
N HIS A 96 25.22 6.54 -19.71
CA HIS A 96 23.86 7.10 -19.73
C HIS A 96 22.76 6.04 -19.72
N GLU A 97 23.09 4.80 -20.08
CA GLU A 97 22.17 3.67 -20.13
C GLU A 97 22.19 2.84 -18.84
N HIS A 98 23.11 3.07 -17.90
CA HIS A 98 23.20 2.23 -16.70
C HIS A 98 21.90 2.20 -15.88
N VAL A 99 21.21 3.33 -15.71
CA VAL A 99 19.93 3.33 -14.96
C VAL A 99 18.85 2.57 -15.73
N ARG A 100 18.84 2.67 -17.07
CA ARG A 100 17.93 1.90 -17.92
C ARG A 100 18.23 0.41 -17.83
N TRP A 101 19.50 0.04 -17.90
CA TRP A 101 19.95 -1.35 -17.71
C TRP A 101 19.53 -1.91 -16.35
N MET A 102 19.71 -1.15 -15.26
CA MET A 102 19.23 -1.56 -13.93
C MET A 102 17.72 -1.74 -13.89
N PHE A 103 16.95 -0.86 -14.54
CA PHE A 103 15.50 -1.01 -14.65
C PHE A 103 15.11 -2.25 -15.46
N ASP A 104 15.79 -2.52 -16.57
CA ASP A 104 15.53 -3.71 -17.39
C ASP A 104 15.85 -4.99 -16.60
N GLN A 105 16.88 -5.00 -15.74
CA GLN A 105 17.14 -6.11 -14.80
C GLN A 105 16.02 -6.29 -13.77
N ILE A 106 15.43 -5.21 -13.25
CA ILE A 106 14.23 -5.30 -12.39
C ILE A 106 13.07 -5.92 -13.17
N MET A 107 12.84 -5.49 -14.42
CA MET A 107 11.77 -6.04 -15.26
C MET A 107 11.97 -7.53 -15.56
N GLU A 108 13.19 -8.00 -15.80
CA GLU A 108 13.50 -9.44 -15.98
C GLU A 108 13.21 -10.26 -14.71
N ILE A 109 13.51 -9.70 -13.54
CA ILE A 109 13.23 -10.35 -12.27
C ILE A 109 11.71 -10.37 -11.99
N GLN A 110 11.03 -9.26 -12.28
CA GLN A 110 9.57 -9.15 -12.17
C GLN A 110 8.88 -10.13 -13.11
N ASP A 111 9.36 -10.27 -14.35
CA ASP A 111 8.88 -11.24 -15.35
C ASP A 111 8.86 -12.66 -14.80
N LYS A 112 9.98 -13.10 -14.20
CA LYS A 112 10.08 -14.43 -13.57
C LYS A 112 9.17 -14.60 -12.36
N ALA A 113 9.01 -13.55 -11.54
CA ALA A 113 8.13 -13.61 -10.37
C ALA A 113 6.66 -13.73 -10.79
N LEU A 114 6.23 -12.96 -11.79
CA LEU A 114 4.87 -13.03 -12.34
C LEU A 114 4.62 -14.36 -13.06
N GLU A 115 5.62 -14.90 -13.75
CA GLU A 115 5.55 -16.23 -14.36
C GLU A 115 5.29 -17.32 -13.31
N GLU A 116 6.05 -17.35 -12.22
CA GLU A 116 5.83 -18.32 -11.15
C GLU A 116 4.48 -18.10 -10.43
N MET A 117 4.05 -16.85 -10.21
CA MET A 117 2.71 -16.57 -9.68
C MET A 117 1.62 -17.14 -10.58
N ARG A 118 1.70 -16.89 -11.89
CA ARG A 118 0.73 -17.38 -12.86
C ARG A 118 0.73 -18.90 -12.93
N LYS A 119 1.90 -19.53 -12.88
CA LYS A 119 2.07 -20.99 -12.88
C LYS A 119 1.47 -21.64 -11.64
N ILE A 120 1.66 -21.07 -10.45
CA ILE A 120 1.15 -21.63 -9.19
C ILE A 120 -0.35 -21.38 -9.02
N LEU A 121 -0.83 -20.16 -9.31
CA LEU A 121 -2.25 -19.78 -9.13
C LEU A 121 -3.14 -20.26 -10.28
N GLY A 122 -2.55 -20.48 -11.46
CA GLY A 122 -3.26 -20.91 -12.65
C GLY A 122 -4.00 -19.78 -13.38
N PRO A 123 -4.60 -20.08 -14.56
CA PRO A 123 -5.23 -19.08 -15.42
C PRO A 123 -6.61 -18.61 -14.94
N LYS A 124 -7.25 -19.34 -14.01
CA LYS A 124 -8.60 -18.99 -13.51
C LYS A 124 -8.59 -17.80 -12.55
N ILE A 125 -7.44 -17.51 -11.93
CA ILE A 125 -7.29 -16.44 -10.95
C ILE A 125 -6.99 -15.14 -11.68
N LYS A 126 -7.84 -14.13 -11.50
CA LYS A 126 -7.60 -12.81 -12.09
C LYS A 126 -6.51 -12.08 -11.31
N ILE A 127 -5.43 -11.71 -11.98
CA ILE A 127 -4.32 -10.97 -11.35
C ILE A 127 -4.34 -9.54 -11.88
N VAL A 128 -4.30 -8.60 -10.96
CA VAL A 128 -4.17 -7.17 -11.24
C VAL A 128 -2.85 -6.71 -10.66
N TYR A 129 -2.05 -6.00 -11.46
CA TYR A 129 -0.82 -5.38 -11.01
C TYR A 129 -0.92 -3.86 -11.14
N SER A 130 -1.06 -3.19 -9.99
CA SER A 130 -0.97 -1.75 -9.88
C SER A 130 0.49 -1.31 -9.95
N ILE A 131 0.80 -0.50 -10.97
CA ILE A 131 2.10 0.15 -11.11
C ILE A 131 2.04 1.65 -10.81
N ASP A 132 0.86 2.14 -10.44
CA ASP A 132 0.57 3.52 -10.05
C ASP A 132 1.22 3.86 -8.71
N SER A 133 2.56 3.84 -8.65
CA SER A 133 3.33 3.99 -7.42
C SER A 133 4.34 5.12 -7.49
N ASP A 134 4.64 5.71 -6.34
CA ASP A 134 5.73 6.67 -6.14
C ASP A 134 7.06 6.14 -6.67
N ASP A 135 7.30 4.84 -6.52
CA ASP A 135 8.53 4.16 -6.90
C ASP A 135 8.75 4.14 -8.41
N LEU A 136 7.67 3.95 -9.17
CA LEU A 136 7.71 4.05 -10.63
C LEU A 136 7.93 5.50 -11.07
N HIS A 137 7.19 6.46 -10.50
CA HIS A 137 7.36 7.88 -10.81
C HIS A 137 8.80 8.36 -10.52
N SER A 138 9.36 7.98 -9.37
CA SER A 138 10.73 8.27 -8.97
C SER A 138 11.76 7.61 -9.91
N THR A 139 11.46 6.41 -10.39
CA THR A 139 12.28 5.70 -11.40
C THR A 139 12.29 6.46 -12.72
N CYS A 140 11.12 6.89 -13.22
CA CYS A 140 10.98 7.71 -14.42
C CYS A 140 11.82 8.98 -14.33
N GLU A 141 11.69 9.72 -13.22
CA GLU A 141 12.43 10.96 -12.99
C GLU A 141 13.95 10.72 -12.99
N ARG A 142 14.40 9.65 -12.31
CA ARG A 142 15.82 9.29 -12.25
C ARG A 142 16.39 8.97 -13.63
N MET A 143 15.66 8.19 -14.43
CA MET A 143 16.07 7.81 -15.79
C MET A 143 16.17 9.04 -16.69
N LEU A 144 15.15 9.89 -16.69
CA LEU A 144 15.14 11.14 -17.45
C LEU A 144 16.30 12.05 -17.07
N ARG A 145 16.57 12.21 -15.77
CA ARG A 145 17.67 13.04 -15.29
C ARG A 145 19.02 12.57 -15.82
N VAL A 146 19.27 11.25 -15.85
CA VAL A 146 20.54 10.70 -16.37
C VAL A 146 20.66 10.86 -17.88
N ILE A 147 19.56 10.67 -18.62
CA ILE A 147 19.52 10.90 -20.07
C ILE A 147 19.85 12.35 -20.39
N VAL A 148 19.22 13.31 -19.70
CA VAL A 148 19.43 14.75 -19.89
C VAL A 148 20.87 15.15 -19.55
N GLN A 149 21.38 14.77 -18.37
CA GLN A 149 22.75 15.08 -17.97
C GLN A 149 23.80 14.55 -18.95
N SER A 150 23.55 13.37 -19.52
CA SER A 150 24.48 12.76 -20.47
C SER A 150 24.45 13.43 -21.83
N ALA A 151 23.26 13.84 -22.30
CA ALA A 151 23.12 14.64 -23.51
C ALA A 151 23.82 16.00 -23.36
N GLU A 152 23.70 16.66 -22.20
CA GLU A 152 24.40 17.91 -21.92
C GLU A 152 25.92 17.76 -22.01
N VAL A 153 26.51 16.73 -21.36
CA VAL A 153 27.95 16.48 -21.40
C VAL A 153 28.45 16.23 -22.83
N GLN A 154 27.69 15.47 -23.64
CA GLN A 154 28.05 15.22 -25.04
C GLN A 154 28.00 16.49 -25.90
N LEU A 155 26.99 17.33 -25.69
CA LEU A 155 26.84 18.60 -26.40
C LEU A 155 27.93 19.61 -25.98
N GLU A 156 28.25 19.71 -24.69
CA GLU A 156 29.33 20.56 -24.19
C GLU A 156 30.69 20.12 -24.72
N ALA A 157 30.98 18.82 -24.76
CA ALA A 157 32.21 18.29 -25.35
C ALA A 157 32.31 18.61 -26.85
N SER A 158 31.21 18.49 -27.59
CA SER A 158 31.14 18.82 -29.02
C SER A 158 31.33 20.32 -29.27
N SER A 159 30.67 21.17 -28.48
CA SER A 159 30.82 22.62 -28.55
C SER A 159 32.25 23.07 -28.22
N LYS A 160 32.87 22.49 -27.17
CA LYS A 160 34.26 22.78 -26.80
C LYS A 160 35.26 22.38 -27.90
N SER A 161 35.03 21.24 -28.57
CA SER A 161 35.85 20.83 -29.71
C SER A 161 35.75 21.84 -30.85
N LEU A 162 34.53 22.20 -31.26
CA LEU A 162 34.30 23.19 -32.31
C LEU A 162 34.86 24.57 -31.95
N GLY A 163 34.74 25.00 -30.69
CA GLY A 163 35.32 26.25 -30.20
C GLY A 163 36.86 26.26 -30.24
N ASN A 164 37.52 25.11 -30.06
CA ASN A 164 38.96 25.00 -30.24
C ASN A 164 39.35 25.10 -31.73
N ASP A 165 38.57 24.48 -32.62
CA ASP A 165 38.78 24.56 -34.07
C ASP A 165 38.59 26.00 -34.58
N LEU A 166 37.55 26.69 -34.08
CA LEU A 166 37.28 28.11 -34.34
C LEU A 166 38.46 28.99 -33.91
N LYS A 167 38.97 28.82 -32.68
CA LYS A 167 40.15 29.56 -32.18
C LYS A 167 41.39 29.32 -33.04
N ASN A 168 41.60 28.08 -33.51
CA ASN A 168 42.73 27.75 -34.37
C ASN A 168 42.60 28.42 -35.75
N LEU A 169 41.41 28.43 -36.35
CA LEU A 169 41.15 29.11 -37.62
C LEU A 169 41.31 30.63 -37.49
N GLN A 170 40.80 31.23 -36.41
CA GLN A 170 40.95 32.66 -36.12
C GLN A 170 42.42 33.04 -35.93
N LYS A 171 43.19 32.29 -35.13
CA LYS A 171 44.65 32.52 -35.00
C LYS A 171 45.38 32.40 -36.33
N ALA A 172 44.92 31.51 -37.20
CA ALA A 172 45.53 31.35 -38.52
C ALA A 172 45.18 32.51 -39.48
N LEU A 173 44.14 33.32 -39.19
CA LEU A 173 43.80 34.56 -39.88
C LEU A 173 44.52 35.78 -39.30
N THR A 174 44.57 35.90 -37.96
CA THR A 174 45.06 37.09 -37.23
C THR A 174 46.49 36.98 -36.70
N GLY A 175 47.08 35.79 -36.77
CA GLY A 175 48.46 35.50 -36.37
C GLY A 175 48.55 34.65 -35.10
N PHE A 176 49.54 33.77 -35.06
CA PHE A 176 49.84 32.96 -33.86
C PHE A 176 50.66 33.71 -32.81
N GLY A 177 51.08 34.96 -33.09
CA GLY A 177 52.05 35.69 -32.28
C GLY A 177 53.49 35.22 -32.55
N LYS A 178 54.45 35.67 -31.74
CA LYS A 178 55.87 35.30 -31.91
C LYS A 178 56.06 33.80 -31.69
N ILE A 179 56.53 33.08 -32.69
CA ILE A 179 56.67 31.62 -32.65
C ILE A 179 58.04 31.26 -32.07
N LYS A 180 58.07 30.54 -30.94
CA LYS A 180 59.31 30.02 -30.35
C LYS A 180 59.53 28.57 -30.75
N VAL A 181 60.78 28.21 -31.04
CA VAL A 181 61.18 26.83 -31.36
C VAL A 181 60.84 25.86 -30.22
N SER A 182 61.00 26.29 -28.97
CA SER A 182 60.63 25.50 -27.78
C SER A 182 59.16 25.08 -27.78
N ASP A 183 58.28 25.99 -28.21
CA ASP A 183 56.84 25.77 -28.18
C ASP A 183 56.41 24.82 -29.30
N LEU A 184 57.06 24.93 -30.47
CA LEU A 184 56.89 23.98 -31.58
C LEU A 184 57.42 22.59 -31.24
N GLN A 185 58.56 22.49 -30.55
CA GLN A 185 59.12 21.20 -30.10
C GLN A 185 58.23 20.50 -29.07
N ASN A 186 57.67 21.24 -28.12
CA ASN A 186 56.69 20.68 -27.17
C ASN A 186 55.45 20.15 -27.88
N LYS A 187 54.92 20.92 -28.85
CA LYS A 187 53.75 20.53 -29.63
C LYS A 187 54.02 19.35 -30.56
N LEU A 188 55.24 19.26 -31.12
CA LEU A 188 55.68 18.11 -31.90
C LEU A 188 55.63 16.83 -31.07
N ARG A 189 56.16 16.89 -29.84
CA ARG A 189 56.18 15.75 -28.92
C ARG A 189 54.78 15.29 -28.52
N GLU A 190 53.85 16.22 -28.31
CA GLU A 190 52.44 15.89 -28.06
C GLU A 190 51.77 15.19 -29.26
N LEU A 191 52.04 15.65 -30.48
CA LEU A 191 51.47 15.05 -31.69
C LEU A 191 52.05 13.66 -31.97
N GLU A 192 53.35 13.45 -31.75
CA GLU A 192 53.99 12.13 -31.90
C GLU A 192 53.40 11.10 -30.91
N ILE A 193 53.08 11.53 -29.67
CA ILE A 193 52.37 10.67 -28.70
C ILE A 193 50.96 10.34 -29.20
N LYS A 194 50.21 11.32 -29.72
CA LYS A 194 48.85 11.11 -30.25
C LYS A 194 48.83 10.21 -31.49
N GLU A 195 49.76 10.40 -32.42
CA GLU A 195 49.90 9.56 -33.61
C GLU A 195 50.11 8.09 -33.22
N LYS A 196 50.99 7.83 -32.26
CA LYS A 196 51.22 6.49 -31.71
C LYS A 196 49.95 5.89 -31.11
N GLN A 197 49.25 6.65 -30.25
CA GLN A 197 47.98 6.21 -29.65
C GLN A 197 46.89 5.91 -30.69
N HIS A 198 46.74 6.74 -31.72
CA HIS A 198 45.76 6.53 -32.80
C HIS A 198 46.11 5.31 -33.66
N THR A 199 47.40 5.06 -33.88
CA THR A 199 47.89 3.90 -34.63
C THR A 199 47.61 2.60 -33.86
N GLU A 200 47.92 2.56 -32.56
CA GLU A 200 47.64 1.43 -31.68
C GLU A 200 46.13 1.13 -31.57
N ARG A 201 45.28 2.15 -31.70
CA ARG A 201 43.80 2.03 -31.70
C ARG A 201 43.18 1.75 -33.07
N GLY A 202 43.98 1.63 -34.14
CA GLY A 202 43.47 1.36 -35.50
C GLY A 202 42.78 2.54 -36.18
N GLU A 203 42.89 3.76 -35.65
CA GLU A 203 42.20 4.97 -36.16
C GLU A 203 42.96 5.61 -37.34
N LYS A 204 43.05 4.91 -38.48
CA LYS A 204 43.92 5.27 -39.63
C LYS A 204 43.81 6.73 -40.12
N LYS A 205 42.59 7.30 -40.20
CA LYS A 205 42.39 8.70 -40.62
C LYS A 205 42.99 9.72 -39.64
N ARG A 206 42.88 9.45 -38.34
CA ARG A 206 43.40 10.34 -37.28
C ARG A 206 44.91 10.23 -37.14
N ALA A 207 45.46 9.02 -37.28
CA ALA A 207 46.89 8.81 -37.36
C ALA A 207 47.49 9.57 -38.57
N LEU A 208 46.87 9.46 -39.75
CA LEU A 208 47.31 10.19 -40.95
C LEU A 208 47.25 11.72 -40.76
N ALA A 209 46.17 12.24 -40.16
CA ALA A 209 46.04 13.67 -39.88
C ALA A 209 47.09 14.17 -38.88
N ALA A 210 47.41 13.37 -37.85
CA ALA A 210 48.49 13.67 -36.91
C ALA A 210 49.86 13.66 -37.62
N GLY A 211 50.13 12.68 -38.49
CA GLY A 211 51.35 12.59 -39.29
C GLY A 211 51.55 13.80 -40.22
N ILE A 212 50.49 14.30 -40.86
CA ILE A 212 50.54 15.52 -41.68
C ILE A 212 50.91 16.74 -40.81
N ALA A 213 50.27 16.90 -39.64
CA ALA A 213 50.56 17.99 -38.72
C ALA A 213 51.99 17.92 -38.14
N ILE A 214 52.51 16.73 -37.89
CA ILE A 214 53.92 16.50 -37.47
C ILE A 214 54.88 16.97 -38.56
N ALA A 215 54.61 16.64 -39.83
CA ALA A 215 55.44 17.07 -40.95
C ALA A 215 55.46 18.60 -41.09
N GLU A 216 54.30 19.26 -40.93
CA GLU A 216 54.19 20.72 -40.96
C GLU A 216 54.98 21.40 -39.83
N ILE A 217 54.88 20.89 -38.58
CA ILE A 217 55.64 21.45 -37.45
C ILE A 217 57.15 21.23 -37.63
N LYS A 218 57.58 20.09 -38.17
CA LYS A 218 59.00 19.84 -38.48
C LYS A 218 59.52 20.82 -39.53
N ALA A 219 58.72 21.13 -40.56
CA ALA A 219 59.06 22.13 -41.55
C ALA A 219 59.19 23.54 -40.93
N ASP A 220 58.32 23.88 -39.97
CA ASP A 220 58.32 25.19 -39.31
C ASP A 220 59.51 25.40 -38.39
N ILE A 221 59.89 24.35 -37.63
CA ILE A 221 61.13 24.35 -36.85
C ILE A 221 62.32 24.59 -37.78
N LYS A 222 62.37 23.88 -38.92
CA LYS A 222 63.45 24.01 -39.90
C LYS A 222 63.56 25.43 -40.45
N LEU A 223 62.45 26.06 -40.82
CA LEU A 223 62.42 27.44 -41.33
C LEU A 223 62.98 28.45 -40.32
N ILE A 224 62.61 28.32 -39.03
CA ILE A 224 63.08 29.23 -37.97
C ILE A 224 64.57 29.00 -37.70
N THR A 225 65.02 27.75 -37.66
CA THR A 225 66.45 27.42 -37.46
C THR A 225 67.31 27.89 -38.64
N GLU A 226 66.82 27.78 -39.88
CA GLU A 226 67.50 28.26 -41.08
C GLU A 226 67.64 29.79 -41.08
N ARG A 227 66.61 30.53 -40.63
CA ARG A 227 66.71 31.98 -40.43
C ARG A 227 67.81 32.33 -39.43
N ASP A 228 67.82 31.69 -38.26
CA ASP A 228 68.78 32.01 -37.19
C ASP A 228 70.22 31.69 -37.61
N ALA A 229 70.42 30.61 -38.38
CA ALA A 229 71.70 30.27 -38.99
C ALA A 229 72.15 31.32 -40.02
N LEU A 230 71.26 31.75 -40.93
CA LEU A 230 71.58 32.76 -41.94
C LEU A 230 71.81 34.15 -41.33
N GLU A 231 71.12 34.53 -40.25
CA GLU A 231 71.42 35.79 -39.52
C GLU A 231 72.82 35.76 -38.90
N THR A 232 73.25 34.59 -38.43
CA THR A 232 74.61 34.38 -37.90
C THR A 232 75.64 34.43 -39.02
N SER A 233 75.41 33.73 -40.13
CA SER A 233 76.28 33.77 -41.31
C SER A 233 76.36 35.17 -41.92
N ARG A 234 75.26 35.91 -41.98
CA ARG A 234 75.23 37.31 -42.44
C ARG A 234 76.12 38.21 -41.59
N LYS A 235 76.10 38.08 -40.26
CA LYS A 235 77.01 38.84 -39.37
C LYS A 235 78.47 38.53 -39.69
N VAL A 236 78.80 37.25 -39.82
CA VAL A 236 80.15 36.79 -40.17
C VAL A 236 80.60 37.32 -41.54
N PHE A 237 79.75 37.29 -42.57
CA PHE A 237 80.08 37.84 -43.90
C PHE A 237 80.21 39.36 -43.91
N LYS A 238 79.47 40.07 -43.04
CA LYS A 238 79.57 41.52 -42.87
C LYS A 238 80.87 41.93 -42.15
N GLU A 239 81.33 41.13 -41.20
CA GLU A 239 82.57 41.34 -40.44
C GLU A 239 83.82 40.95 -41.25
N ALA A 240 83.70 40.04 -42.22
CA ALA A 240 84.83 39.53 -42.99
C ALA A 240 85.19 40.34 -44.27
N GLU A 241 84.48 41.42 -44.61
CA GLU A 241 84.64 42.24 -45.85
C GLU A 241 84.85 41.45 -47.15
N LYS A 242 84.35 40.20 -47.23
CA LYS A 242 84.53 39.32 -48.39
C LYS A 242 83.19 39.03 -49.06
N GLY A 243 83.06 39.50 -50.30
CA GLY A 243 82.09 39.02 -51.28
C GLY A 243 80.71 39.67 -51.21
N LYS A 244 80.56 40.82 -51.88
CA LYS A 244 79.29 41.54 -52.08
C LYS A 244 78.15 40.62 -52.58
N LYS A 245 78.49 39.65 -53.44
CA LYS A 245 77.55 38.68 -54.03
C LYS A 245 76.96 37.68 -53.03
N HIS A 246 77.75 37.16 -52.09
CA HIS A 246 77.25 36.23 -51.07
C HIS A 246 76.38 36.92 -50.02
N LEU A 247 76.67 38.20 -49.74
CA LEU A 247 75.82 39.06 -48.91
C LEU A 247 74.46 39.33 -49.56
N GLU A 248 74.43 39.61 -50.87
CA GLU A 248 73.18 39.80 -51.64
C GLU A 248 72.32 38.52 -51.68
N GLU A 249 72.94 37.36 -51.93
CA GLU A 249 72.25 36.05 -51.93
C GLU A 249 71.71 35.68 -50.53
N THR A 250 72.49 35.94 -49.47
CA THR A 250 72.08 35.69 -48.07
C THR A 250 70.95 36.64 -47.64
N ASP A 251 71.01 37.92 -48.02
CA ASP A 251 69.98 38.92 -47.69
C ASP A 251 68.67 38.65 -48.43
N ALA A 252 68.71 38.25 -49.71
CA ALA A 252 67.53 37.83 -50.45
C ALA A 252 66.84 36.64 -49.78
N ARG A 253 67.61 35.62 -49.37
CA ARG A 253 67.07 34.43 -48.70
C ARG A 253 66.54 34.73 -47.29
N LEU A 254 67.18 35.64 -46.56
CA LEU A 254 66.69 36.11 -45.26
C LEU A 254 65.37 36.87 -45.37
N VAL A 255 65.18 37.68 -46.42
CA VAL A 255 63.91 38.36 -46.68
C VAL A 255 62.79 37.36 -46.97
N GLU A 256 63.05 36.35 -47.82
CA GLU A 256 62.08 35.28 -48.08
C GLU A 256 61.67 34.53 -46.80
N LEU A 257 62.64 34.13 -45.98
CA LEU A 257 62.39 33.40 -44.74
C LEU A 257 61.70 34.27 -43.68
N LYS A 258 62.09 35.55 -43.56
CA LYS A 258 61.42 36.50 -42.66
C LYS A 258 59.98 36.72 -43.09
N ASN A 259 59.70 36.89 -44.37
CA ASN A 259 58.34 37.02 -44.88
C ASN A 259 57.52 35.75 -44.60
N ALA A 260 58.07 34.55 -44.81
CA ALA A 260 57.37 33.31 -44.54
C ALA A 260 57.02 33.11 -43.06
N ILE A 261 57.93 33.49 -42.15
CA ILE A 261 57.71 33.45 -40.69
C ILE A 261 56.73 34.55 -40.27
N GLU A 262 56.89 35.76 -40.80
CA GLU A 262 56.04 36.90 -40.48
C GLU A 262 54.59 36.64 -40.90
N ILE A 263 54.33 35.98 -42.03
CA ILE A 263 52.99 35.53 -42.44
C ILE A 263 52.34 34.60 -41.39
N LYS A 264 53.13 33.74 -40.73
CA LYS A 264 52.64 32.83 -39.68
C LYS A 264 52.44 33.52 -38.33
N GLU A 265 53.34 34.44 -37.97
CA GLU A 265 53.28 35.19 -36.71
C GLU A 265 52.18 36.27 -36.74
N GLN A 266 51.98 36.91 -37.89
CA GLN A 266 51.08 38.05 -38.08
C GLN A 266 49.75 37.70 -38.74
N GLY A 267 49.62 36.51 -39.30
CA GLY A 267 48.38 36.01 -39.89
C GLY A 267 48.13 36.46 -41.33
N LEU A 268 47.22 35.75 -42.00
CA LEU A 268 46.89 35.97 -43.41
C LEU A 268 46.35 37.38 -43.69
N ILE A 269 45.61 37.99 -42.75
CA ILE A 269 45.04 39.33 -42.94
C ILE A 269 46.14 40.38 -43.00
N LYS A 270 47.09 40.34 -42.06
CA LYS A 270 48.21 41.29 -42.05
C LYS A 270 49.16 41.03 -43.22
N ALA A 271 49.39 39.76 -43.58
CA ALA A 271 50.11 39.38 -44.79
C ALA A 271 49.47 39.96 -46.07
N LEU A 272 48.14 39.88 -46.21
CA LEU A 272 47.41 40.49 -47.33
C LEU A 272 47.62 42.01 -47.37
N ASN A 273 47.55 42.69 -46.23
CA ASN A 273 47.80 44.14 -46.15
C ASN A 273 49.23 44.51 -46.55
N THR A 274 50.22 43.71 -46.14
CA THR A 274 51.62 43.89 -46.56
C THR A 274 51.79 43.69 -48.06
N LEU A 275 51.18 42.65 -48.65
CA LEU A 275 51.21 42.41 -50.09
C LEU A 275 50.53 43.54 -50.88
N LEU A 276 49.40 44.06 -50.40
CA LEU A 276 48.71 45.21 -50.99
C LEU A 276 49.56 46.49 -50.92
N ALA A 277 50.25 46.73 -49.80
CA ALA A 277 51.17 47.86 -49.66
C ALA A 277 52.37 47.75 -50.60
N GLN A 278 52.98 46.57 -50.72
CA GLN A 278 54.07 46.30 -51.68
C GLN A 278 53.60 46.48 -53.12
N ARG A 279 52.39 46.00 -53.45
CA ARG A 279 51.78 46.18 -54.78
C ARG A 279 51.55 47.66 -55.11
N LYS A 280 51.21 48.47 -54.11
CA LYS A 280 51.00 49.93 -54.23
C LYS A 280 52.31 50.69 -54.42
N LEU A 281 53.40 50.28 -53.77
CA LEU A 281 54.74 50.86 -53.96
C LEU A 281 55.27 50.66 -55.38
N LEU A 282 54.94 49.53 -56.01
CA LEU A 282 55.31 49.20 -57.39
C LEU A 282 54.38 49.83 -58.45
N ALA A 283 53.34 50.55 -58.04
CA ALA A 283 52.39 51.18 -58.94
C ALA A 283 52.99 52.46 -59.53
N GLY A 284 53.47 52.39 -60.77
CA GLY A 284 54.01 53.53 -61.53
C GLY A 284 55.45 53.36 -62.03
N GLU A 285 56.21 52.38 -61.54
CA GLU A 285 57.61 52.14 -61.95
C GLU A 285 57.70 51.41 -63.30
N LYS A 286 58.26 52.05 -64.35
CA LYS A 286 58.48 51.42 -65.67
C LYS A 286 59.49 50.26 -65.56
N GLY A 287 59.14 49.06 -66.06
CA GLY A 287 60.01 47.88 -66.16
C GLY A 287 59.73 46.71 -65.19
N LYS A 288 58.82 46.87 -64.21
CA LYS A 288 58.55 45.87 -63.16
C LYS A 288 57.21 45.12 -63.30
N GLN A 289 56.80 44.81 -64.52
CA GLN A 289 55.50 44.16 -64.82
C GLN A 289 55.40 42.74 -64.23
N THR A 290 56.46 41.94 -64.36
CA THR A 290 56.52 40.55 -63.88
C THR A 290 56.40 40.44 -62.36
N GLU A 291 57.03 41.35 -61.61
CA GLU A 291 56.93 41.43 -60.14
C GLU A 291 55.52 41.81 -59.68
N ARG A 292 54.84 42.67 -60.46
CA ARG A 292 53.45 43.07 -60.21
C ARG A 292 52.47 41.92 -60.45
N ASP A 293 52.63 41.17 -61.54
CA ASP A 293 51.78 40.01 -61.85
C ASP A 293 51.96 38.88 -60.83
N ALA A 294 53.19 38.67 -60.34
CA ALA A 294 53.48 37.73 -59.27
C ALA A 294 52.81 38.13 -57.94
N LEU A 295 52.82 39.42 -57.59
CA LEU A 295 52.13 39.95 -56.41
C LEU A 295 50.60 39.87 -56.56
N ASP A 296 50.04 40.15 -57.74
CA ASP A 296 48.60 40.00 -57.98
C ASP A 296 48.14 38.55 -57.84
N LYS A 297 48.94 37.60 -58.32
CA LYS A 297 48.70 36.17 -58.11
C LYS A 297 48.75 35.82 -56.62
N ALA A 298 49.76 36.27 -55.89
CA ALA A 298 49.90 36.02 -54.44
C ALA A 298 48.77 36.68 -53.62
N ILE A 299 48.33 37.88 -53.98
CA ILE A 299 47.17 38.57 -53.38
C ILE A 299 45.90 37.74 -53.62
N LYS A 300 45.66 37.28 -54.86
CA LYS A 300 44.50 36.46 -55.20
C LYS A 300 44.48 35.13 -54.44
N GLU A 301 45.63 34.46 -54.34
CA GLU A 301 45.77 33.22 -53.56
C GLU A 301 45.56 33.46 -52.05
N CYS A 302 46.06 34.58 -51.51
CA CYS A 302 45.86 34.94 -50.10
C CYS A 302 44.40 35.26 -49.80
N GLN A 303 43.73 36.03 -50.67
CA GLN A 303 42.29 36.32 -50.60
C GLN A 303 41.46 35.04 -50.64
N GLN A 304 41.76 34.11 -51.56
CA GLN A 304 41.08 32.81 -51.62
C GLN A 304 41.26 32.00 -50.33
N LYS A 305 42.45 32.00 -49.73
CA LYS A 305 42.71 31.32 -48.45
C LYS A 305 41.97 31.97 -47.28
N ILE A 306 41.85 33.29 -47.27
CA ILE A 306 41.06 34.04 -46.27
C ILE A 306 39.59 33.69 -46.41
N SER A 307 38.99 33.86 -47.61
CA SER A 307 37.57 33.56 -47.82
C SER A 307 37.22 32.09 -47.55
N ALA A 308 38.11 31.15 -47.89
CA ALA A 308 37.89 29.74 -47.56
C ALA A 308 37.92 29.45 -46.05
N ARG A 309 38.67 30.24 -45.26
CA ARG A 309 38.72 30.11 -43.80
C ARG A 309 37.58 30.85 -43.12
N GLU A 310 37.18 32.01 -43.63
CA GLU A 310 36.00 32.74 -43.16
C GLU A 310 34.73 31.90 -43.32
N ARG A 311 34.52 31.28 -44.49
CA ARG A 311 33.40 30.33 -44.68
C ARG A 311 33.41 29.17 -43.68
N LYS A 312 34.59 28.62 -43.38
CA LYS A 312 34.71 27.53 -42.38
C LYS A 312 34.43 28.02 -40.96
N ILE A 313 34.74 29.27 -40.65
CA ILE A 313 34.40 29.89 -39.36
C ILE A 313 32.88 30.05 -39.28
N GLU A 314 32.24 30.63 -40.29
CA GLU A 314 30.77 30.76 -40.38
C GLU A 314 30.07 29.39 -40.20
N ASP A 315 30.51 28.36 -40.93
CA ASP A 315 29.98 26.99 -40.81
C ASP A 315 30.12 26.40 -39.39
N ILE A 316 31.20 26.73 -38.67
CA ILE A 316 31.45 26.26 -37.31
C ILE A 316 30.61 27.07 -36.31
N GLU A 317 30.49 28.38 -36.49
CA GLU A 317 29.65 29.25 -35.68
C GLU A 317 28.17 28.85 -35.76
N GLU A 318 27.65 28.56 -36.96
CA GLU A 318 26.29 28.05 -37.15
C GLU A 318 26.07 26.71 -36.42
N LYS A 319 27.07 25.81 -36.46
CA LYS A 319 27.02 24.53 -35.73
C LYS A 319 27.03 24.74 -34.23
N ILE A 320 27.85 25.66 -33.71
CA ILE A 320 27.89 26.01 -32.28
C ILE A 320 26.53 26.58 -31.85
N ASP A 321 25.97 27.55 -32.58
CA ASP A 321 24.66 28.15 -32.29
C ASP A 321 23.54 27.08 -32.32
N THR A 322 23.59 26.15 -33.28
CA THR A 322 22.66 25.01 -33.32
C THR A 322 22.79 24.09 -32.09
N LEU A 323 24.01 23.84 -31.63
CA LEU A 323 24.26 23.05 -30.42
C LEU A 323 23.81 23.79 -29.15
N GLU A 324 24.03 25.09 -29.06
CA GLU A 324 23.58 25.94 -27.96
C GLU A 324 22.05 26.00 -27.88
N LYS A 325 21.37 26.19 -29.02
CA LYS A 325 19.90 26.07 -29.13
C LYS A 325 19.39 24.70 -28.68
N LYS A 326 20.11 23.62 -29.00
CA LYS A 326 19.77 22.27 -28.52
C LYS A 326 19.98 22.13 -27.01
N MET A 327 21.09 22.63 -26.45
CA MET A 327 21.33 22.64 -25.00
C MET A 327 20.26 23.42 -24.23
N GLY A 328 19.82 24.56 -24.75
CA GLY A 328 18.74 25.36 -24.16
C GLY A 328 17.41 24.61 -24.02
N ARG A 329 17.18 23.58 -24.84
CA ARG A 329 16.02 22.68 -24.74
C ARG A 329 16.16 21.60 -23.65
N TYR A 330 17.36 21.36 -23.13
CA TYR A 330 17.62 20.38 -22.06
C TYR A 330 17.66 21.02 -20.67
N ARG A 331 18.04 22.31 -20.58
CA ARG A 331 18.07 23.10 -19.33
C ARG A 331 16.73 23.72 -18.93
N GLN A 332 15.60 23.21 -19.46
CA GLN A 332 14.31 23.83 -19.17
C GLN A 332 13.86 23.49 -17.74
N PRO A 333 13.37 24.49 -16.98
CA PRO A 333 12.89 24.26 -15.63
C PRO A 333 11.70 23.31 -15.63
N GLU A 334 11.47 22.65 -14.49
CA GLU A 334 10.34 21.73 -14.29
C GLU A 334 8.98 22.37 -14.58
N SER A 335 8.88 23.70 -14.52
CA SER A 335 7.68 24.47 -14.86
C SER A 335 7.39 24.59 -16.36
N ASN A 336 8.25 24.07 -17.24
CA ASN A 336 8.11 24.21 -18.68
C ASN A 336 7.23 23.10 -19.30
N PRO A 337 6.23 23.41 -20.15
CA PRO A 337 5.41 22.41 -20.83
C PRO A 337 6.19 21.37 -21.66
N ILE A 338 7.35 21.75 -22.22
CA ILE A 338 8.19 20.82 -23.00
C ILE A 338 8.83 19.77 -22.09
N TYR A 339 9.17 20.14 -20.85
CA TYR A 339 9.69 19.21 -19.85
C TYR A 339 8.61 18.17 -19.49
N HIS A 340 7.41 18.64 -19.13
CA HIS A 340 6.27 17.76 -18.83
C HIS A 340 5.94 16.79 -19.97
N ARG A 341 5.85 17.28 -21.21
CA ARG A 341 5.56 16.41 -22.37
C ARG A 341 6.58 15.29 -22.56
N ARG A 342 7.87 15.54 -22.28
CA ARG A 342 8.92 14.52 -22.36
C ARG A 342 8.84 13.51 -21.21
N VAL A 343 8.49 13.98 -20.01
CA VAL A 343 8.22 13.11 -18.87
C VAL A 343 7.05 12.18 -19.22
N ASP A 344 5.95 12.72 -19.73
CA ASP A 344 4.77 11.95 -20.14
C ASP A 344 5.09 10.91 -21.22
N ASP A 345 5.87 11.30 -22.25
CA ASP A 345 6.30 10.39 -23.30
C ASP A 345 7.18 9.24 -22.76
N HIS A 346 8.02 9.51 -21.76
CA HIS A 346 8.86 8.50 -21.13
C HIS A 346 8.07 7.57 -20.22
N VAL A 347 7.18 8.12 -19.39
CA VAL A 347 6.25 7.37 -18.54
C VAL A 347 5.39 6.44 -19.39
N ARG A 348 4.86 6.93 -20.52
CA ARG A 348 4.08 6.11 -21.46
C ARG A 348 4.86 4.89 -21.97
N LYS A 349 6.13 5.05 -22.35
CA LYS A 349 6.97 3.92 -22.79
C LYS A 349 7.24 2.90 -21.67
N LEU A 350 7.34 3.36 -20.43
CA LEU A 350 7.46 2.47 -19.27
C LEU A 350 6.15 1.72 -19.04
N TYR A 351 5.00 2.40 -19.13
CA TYR A 351 3.68 1.75 -19.08
C TYR A 351 3.52 0.70 -20.18
N GLU A 352 3.92 0.98 -21.42
CA GLU A 352 3.94 -0.01 -22.51
C GLU A 352 4.79 -1.25 -22.17
N SER A 353 5.91 -1.07 -21.45
CA SER A 353 6.76 -2.19 -21.03
C SER A 353 6.06 -3.08 -20.00
N PHE A 354 5.37 -2.48 -19.03
CA PHE A 354 4.54 -3.22 -18.08
C PHE A 354 3.32 -3.84 -18.76
N GLN A 355 2.67 -3.17 -19.72
CA GLN A 355 1.54 -3.74 -20.46
C GLN A 355 1.96 -5.00 -21.22
N LYS A 356 3.11 -5.00 -21.88
CA LYS A 356 3.67 -6.21 -22.53
C LYS A 356 3.92 -7.33 -21.53
N LEU A 357 4.43 -7.01 -20.34
CA LEU A 357 4.61 -7.96 -19.23
C LEU A 357 3.26 -8.53 -18.78
N GLY A 358 2.24 -7.66 -18.69
CA GLY A 358 0.87 -8.02 -18.37
C GLY A 358 0.25 -8.96 -19.40
N GLU A 359 0.31 -8.60 -20.68
CA GLU A 359 -0.15 -9.40 -21.81
C GLU A 359 0.52 -10.78 -21.85
N LYS A 360 1.84 -10.84 -21.62
CA LYS A 360 2.62 -12.10 -21.59
C LYS A 360 2.09 -13.10 -20.55
N HIS A 361 1.66 -12.61 -19.38
CA HIS A 361 1.26 -13.44 -18.24
C HIS A 361 -0.24 -13.42 -17.94
N ASP A 362 -1.05 -12.83 -18.82
CA ASP A 362 -2.49 -12.61 -18.60
C ASP A 362 -2.78 -11.82 -17.31
N ILE A 363 -2.06 -10.71 -17.09
CA ILE A 363 -2.16 -9.85 -15.90
C ILE A 363 -2.65 -8.46 -16.33
N ARG A 364 -3.70 -7.97 -15.67
CA ARG A 364 -4.20 -6.61 -15.91
C ARG A 364 -3.28 -5.59 -15.22
N ILE A 365 -2.66 -4.72 -16.00
CA ILE A 365 -1.87 -3.60 -15.46
C ILE A 365 -2.79 -2.41 -15.19
N VAL A 366 -2.67 -1.83 -14.00
CA VAL A 366 -3.41 -0.65 -13.56
C VAL A 366 -2.41 0.49 -13.31
N THR A 367 -2.68 1.66 -13.89
CA THR A 367 -1.75 2.80 -13.90
C THR A 367 -2.34 4.06 -13.26
N LYS A 368 -3.53 3.95 -12.68
CA LYS A 368 -4.28 5.01 -11.98
C LYS A 368 -5.36 4.37 -11.11
N PRO A 369 -6.01 5.09 -10.19
CA PRO A 369 -7.19 4.59 -9.47
C PRO A 369 -8.25 4.02 -10.43
N ASP A 370 -8.80 2.86 -10.10
CA ASP A 370 -9.66 2.10 -11.00
C ASP A 370 -10.63 1.18 -10.23
N ILE A 371 -11.72 0.78 -10.89
CA ILE A 371 -12.69 -0.19 -10.36
C ILE A 371 -12.31 -1.58 -10.85
N LEU A 372 -12.12 -2.47 -9.88
CA LEU A 372 -11.69 -3.85 -10.10
C LEU A 372 -12.83 -4.81 -9.77
N VAL A 373 -13.19 -5.63 -10.76
CA VAL A 373 -14.25 -6.65 -10.63
C VAL A 373 -13.63 -8.05 -10.59
N PHE A 374 -13.94 -8.83 -9.57
CA PHE A 374 -13.49 -10.20 -9.34
C PHE A 374 -14.70 -11.10 -9.06
N GLY A 375 -15.23 -11.75 -10.10
CA GLY A 375 -16.50 -12.47 -9.99
C GLY A 375 -17.62 -11.52 -9.59
N THR A 376 -18.22 -11.72 -8.41
CA THR A 376 -19.25 -10.82 -7.89
C THR A 376 -18.70 -9.73 -6.95
N LEU A 377 -17.41 -9.75 -6.61
CA LEU A 377 -16.76 -8.77 -5.73
C LEU A 377 -16.24 -7.56 -6.51
N VAL A 378 -16.63 -6.36 -6.10
CA VAL A 378 -16.22 -5.09 -6.72
C VAL A 378 -15.41 -4.23 -5.73
N ILE A 379 -14.21 -3.82 -6.15
CA ILE A 379 -13.26 -3.04 -5.35
C ILE A 379 -12.93 -1.73 -6.08
N ASP A 380 -13.23 -0.58 -5.49
CA ASP A 380 -12.62 0.70 -5.86
C ASP A 380 -11.20 0.72 -5.28
N TYR A 381 -10.22 0.63 -6.17
CA TYR A 381 -8.82 0.49 -5.81
C TYR A 381 -8.01 1.74 -6.19
N ALA A 382 -7.15 2.16 -5.28
CA ALA A 382 -6.12 3.16 -5.57
C ALA A 382 -4.85 2.87 -4.78
N HIS A 383 -3.69 3.12 -5.38
CA HIS A 383 -2.43 3.12 -4.64
C HIS A 383 -2.41 4.25 -3.62
N ASP A 384 -2.61 5.49 -4.09
CA ASP A 384 -2.79 6.68 -3.26
C ASP A 384 -3.97 7.54 -3.75
N ARG A 385 -4.78 8.05 -2.81
CA ARG A 385 -5.88 9.01 -3.07
C ARG A 385 -5.54 10.44 -2.65
N GLY A 386 -4.34 10.70 -2.11
CA GLY A 386 -3.90 12.02 -1.66
C GLY A 386 -3.44 12.96 -2.79
N ARG A 387 -3.62 14.28 -2.59
CA ARG A 387 -3.04 15.33 -3.47
C ARG A 387 -1.54 15.58 -3.20
N THR A 388 -1.02 15.06 -2.10
CA THR A 388 0.36 15.27 -1.64
C THR A 388 0.94 13.94 -1.19
N TRP A 389 2.21 13.68 -1.52
CA TRP A 389 3.01 12.51 -1.08
C TRP A 389 3.17 12.34 0.45
N ASN A 390 2.53 13.21 1.24
CA ASN A 390 2.52 13.17 2.69
C ASN A 390 1.21 12.54 3.19
N PRO A 391 1.27 11.65 4.20
CA PRO A 391 0.07 11.09 4.80
C PRO A 391 -0.84 12.21 5.35
N MET A 392 -2.06 12.31 4.83
CA MET A 392 -3.05 13.27 5.31
C MET A 392 -3.62 12.82 6.67
N PRO A 393 -3.58 13.67 7.72
CA PRO A 393 -4.31 13.42 8.96
C PRO A 393 -5.81 13.29 8.66
N GLY A 394 -6.46 12.27 9.21
CA GLY A 394 -7.88 12.03 8.96
C GLY A 394 -8.22 11.57 7.55
N SER A 395 -7.29 11.00 6.77
CA SER A 395 -7.58 10.52 5.40
C SER A 395 -8.75 9.53 5.33
N ALA A 396 -8.87 8.58 6.27
CA ALA A 396 -10.02 7.68 6.34
C ALA A 396 -11.32 8.41 6.70
N LYS A 397 -11.27 9.41 7.60
CA LYS A 397 -12.39 10.32 7.91
C LYS A 397 -12.77 11.17 6.70
N ASN A 398 -11.81 11.69 5.96
CA ASN A 398 -12.04 12.51 4.78
C ASN A 398 -12.48 11.66 3.59
N MET A 399 -12.01 10.41 3.48
CA MET A 399 -12.44 9.43 2.49
C MET A 399 -13.86 9.00 2.79
N ALA A 400 -14.13 8.55 4.02
CA ALA A 400 -15.49 8.31 4.49
C ALA A 400 -16.32 9.58 4.26
N ASN A 401 -16.05 10.73 4.87
CA ASN A 401 -16.82 11.97 4.68
C ASN A 401 -17.00 12.39 3.21
N ALA A 402 -16.01 12.17 2.34
CA ALA A 402 -16.13 12.44 0.90
C ALA A 402 -17.10 11.47 0.21
N TYR A 403 -17.11 10.20 0.57
CA TYR A 403 -18.01 9.21 -0.05
C TYR A 403 -19.39 9.14 0.65
N LEU A 404 -19.45 9.39 1.97
CA LEU A 404 -20.59 9.20 2.88
C LEU A 404 -21.83 10.02 2.51
N GLY A 405 -21.66 11.25 2.03
CA GLY A 405 -22.77 12.12 1.59
C GLY A 405 -23.12 11.98 0.10
N MET A 406 -22.35 11.17 -0.64
CA MET A 406 -22.48 11.03 -2.08
C MET A 406 -22.67 9.56 -2.51
N MET A 407 -22.84 8.61 -1.58
CA MET A 407 -22.88 7.18 -1.93
C MET A 407 -23.98 6.81 -2.93
N GLU A 408 -25.15 7.44 -2.88
CA GLU A 408 -26.22 7.18 -3.85
C GLU A 408 -25.83 7.64 -5.26
N SER A 409 -25.40 8.90 -5.41
CA SER A 409 -24.95 9.45 -6.69
C SER A 409 -23.65 8.83 -7.20
N TYR A 410 -22.76 8.44 -6.27
CA TYR A 410 -21.57 7.66 -6.56
C TYR A 410 -21.96 6.28 -7.09
N ASN A 411 -22.87 5.54 -6.43
CA ASN A 411 -23.33 4.23 -6.91
C ASN A 411 -24.04 4.30 -8.26
N GLU A 412 -24.80 5.36 -8.56
CA GLU A 412 -25.39 5.58 -9.89
C GLU A 412 -24.32 5.73 -10.98
N ASN A 413 -23.27 6.52 -10.69
CA ASN A 413 -22.14 6.68 -11.60
C ASN A 413 -21.36 5.37 -11.78
N ILE A 414 -21.12 4.64 -10.68
CA ILE A 414 -20.43 3.35 -10.71
C ILE A 414 -21.26 2.30 -11.47
N ALA A 415 -22.58 2.29 -11.33
CA ALA A 415 -23.45 1.36 -12.05
C ALA A 415 -23.31 1.51 -13.57
N ASN A 416 -23.13 2.74 -14.07
CA ASN A 416 -22.85 2.99 -15.48
C ASN A 416 -21.49 2.42 -15.91
N ILE A 417 -20.43 2.68 -15.12
CA ILE A 417 -19.09 2.14 -15.39
C ILE A 417 -19.11 0.60 -15.39
N LEU A 418 -19.76 -0.01 -14.40
CA LEU A 418 -19.87 -1.47 -14.29
C LEU A 418 -20.68 -2.07 -15.45
N LYS A 419 -21.71 -1.36 -15.93
CA LYS A 419 -22.47 -1.76 -17.13
C LYS A 419 -21.60 -1.71 -18.38
N GLU A 420 -20.77 -0.67 -18.55
CA GLU A 420 -19.79 -0.59 -19.65
C GLU A 420 -18.76 -1.72 -19.58
N MET A 421 -18.37 -2.14 -18.38
CA MET A 421 -17.49 -3.28 -18.13
C MET A 421 -18.18 -4.65 -18.33
N GLY A 422 -19.49 -4.69 -18.63
CA GLY A 422 -20.27 -5.93 -18.76
C GLY A 422 -20.47 -6.69 -17.45
N SER A 423 -20.30 -6.03 -16.30
CA SER A 423 -20.50 -6.64 -14.98
C SER A 423 -21.98 -6.88 -14.69
N SER A 424 -22.30 -8.02 -14.09
CA SER A 424 -23.64 -8.31 -13.56
C SER A 424 -23.93 -7.60 -12.23
N VAL A 425 -22.90 -6.99 -11.62
CA VAL A 425 -22.97 -6.26 -10.36
C VAL A 425 -23.03 -4.77 -10.65
N LYS A 426 -23.76 -4.00 -9.84
CA LYS A 426 -24.04 -2.57 -10.08
C LYS A 426 -23.44 -1.62 -9.05
N GLU A 427 -22.71 -2.13 -8.07
CA GLU A 427 -22.30 -1.37 -6.90
C GLU A 427 -20.90 -1.79 -6.44
N VAL A 428 -20.22 -0.90 -5.72
CA VAL A 428 -18.94 -1.19 -5.04
C VAL A 428 -19.21 -1.95 -3.74
N ASP A 429 -18.32 -2.87 -3.37
CA ASP A 429 -18.35 -3.54 -2.08
C ASP A 429 -17.22 -3.04 -1.15
N VAL A 430 -16.05 -2.71 -1.73
CA VAL A 430 -14.86 -2.31 -0.97
C VAL A 430 -14.20 -1.07 -1.59
N ILE A 431 -13.83 -0.11 -0.75
CA ILE A 431 -12.95 1.01 -1.12
C ILE A 431 -11.60 0.75 -0.46
N MET A 432 -10.55 0.55 -1.26
CA MET A 432 -9.25 0.09 -0.79
C MET A 432 -8.10 1.01 -1.18
N GLN A 433 -7.19 1.31 -0.24
CA GLN A 433 -5.95 2.07 -0.46
C GLN A 433 -4.70 1.31 0.04
N SER A 434 -3.55 1.43 -0.64
CA SER A 434 -2.36 0.60 -0.37
C SER A 434 -1.03 1.34 -0.08
N GLY A 435 -0.63 2.36 -0.85
CA GLY A 435 0.77 2.83 -0.99
C GLY A 435 1.45 3.53 0.20
N HIS A 436 0.72 4.34 0.98
CA HIS A 436 1.33 5.20 2.02
C HIS A 436 0.87 4.89 3.44
N SER A 437 0.23 3.74 3.63
CA SER A 437 -0.35 3.35 4.92
C SER A 437 0.69 3.22 6.03
N GLY A 438 2.00 3.19 5.75
CA GLY A 438 3.02 3.34 6.81
C GLY A 438 3.06 4.73 7.45
N GLY A 439 2.71 5.77 6.70
CA GLY A 439 2.58 7.14 7.18
C GLY A 439 1.48 7.34 8.22
N PHE A 440 0.45 6.51 8.07
CA PHE A 440 -0.68 6.28 8.97
C PHE A 440 -0.17 5.95 10.37
N PHE A 441 0.83 5.07 10.56
CA PHE A 441 1.25 4.59 11.88
C PHE A 441 2.13 5.56 12.73
N ALA A 442 2.56 6.72 12.19
CA ALA A 442 3.47 7.64 12.91
C ALA A 442 2.86 8.39 14.09
N ARG A 443 1.65 8.91 13.88
CA ARG A 443 1.09 9.94 14.78
C ARG A 443 0.34 9.35 15.97
N TRP A 444 0.22 8.03 16.04
CA TRP A 444 -0.68 7.30 16.94
C TRP A 444 0.10 6.55 18.03
N GLN A 445 1.36 6.94 18.23
CA GLN A 445 2.21 6.57 19.37
C GLN A 445 2.16 7.62 20.49
N ARG A 446 1.10 8.43 20.55
CA ARG A 446 0.80 9.19 21.78
C ARG A 446 0.23 8.22 22.81
N LEU A 447 0.55 8.46 24.08
CA LEU A 447 0.09 7.65 25.23
C LEU A 447 -1.44 7.56 25.34
N TYR A 448 -2.16 8.48 24.68
CA TYR A 448 -3.60 8.65 24.73
C TYR A 448 -4.14 8.75 23.30
N LEU A 449 -5.20 7.99 23.00
CA LEU A 449 -6.03 8.15 21.80
C LEU A 449 -7.28 8.92 22.25
N THR A 450 -7.69 9.97 21.54
CA THR A 450 -8.97 10.66 21.82
C THR A 450 -10.16 9.87 21.28
N GLU A 451 -11.37 10.15 21.76
CA GLU A 451 -12.61 9.52 21.30
C GLU A 451 -12.87 9.75 19.79
N GLU A 452 -12.58 10.95 19.29
CA GLU A 452 -12.66 11.30 17.87
C GLU A 452 -11.61 10.57 17.02
N GLU A 453 -10.47 10.30 17.64
CA GLU A 453 -9.42 9.50 17.07
C GLU A 453 -9.90 8.03 17.04
N ILE A 454 -10.44 7.46 18.12
CA ILE A 454 -10.95 6.06 18.19
C ILE A 454 -12.00 5.81 17.11
N ARG A 455 -12.92 6.77 16.92
CA ARG A 455 -13.99 6.75 15.89
C ARG A 455 -13.51 6.63 14.44
N MET A 456 -12.20 6.78 14.14
CA MET A 456 -11.67 6.97 12.78
C MET A 456 -10.28 6.34 12.54
N GLN A 457 -9.93 5.28 13.28
CA GLN A 457 -8.54 4.83 13.42
C GLN A 457 -8.16 3.51 12.73
N HIS A 458 -7.74 3.59 11.46
CA HIS A 458 -7.03 2.51 10.77
C HIS A 458 -7.81 1.21 10.56
N VAL A 459 -9.06 1.39 10.17
CA VAL A 459 -10.12 0.44 10.38
C VAL A 459 -10.58 -0.19 9.07
N ASN A 460 -10.78 -1.51 9.08
CA ASN A 460 -11.83 -2.11 8.26
C ASN A 460 -13.18 -1.54 8.69
N THR A 461 -13.59 -0.39 8.13
CA THR A 461 -14.77 0.32 8.64
C THR A 461 -15.96 -0.17 7.87
N PHE A 462 -16.86 -0.83 8.58
CA PHE A 462 -18.18 -1.11 8.09
C PHE A 462 -19.02 0.13 8.40
N TYR A 463 -19.44 0.86 7.38
CA TYR A 463 -20.38 1.97 7.56
C TYR A 463 -21.77 1.55 7.12
N THR A 464 -22.80 1.99 7.86
CA THR A 464 -24.19 1.57 7.70
C THR A 464 -25.11 2.57 7.03
N GLY A 465 -24.62 3.74 6.58
CA GLY A 465 -25.52 4.83 6.25
C GLY A 465 -26.16 5.41 7.50
N GLY A 466 -26.66 6.63 7.42
CA GLY A 466 -27.62 7.14 8.42
C GLY A 466 -28.99 6.47 8.33
N SER A 467 -29.14 5.42 7.52
CA SER A 467 -30.38 4.72 7.31
C SER A 467 -30.11 3.24 7.14
N ASP A 468 -30.99 2.43 7.72
CA ASP A 468 -30.99 0.97 7.66
C ASP A 468 -31.03 0.37 6.24
N GLY A 469 -31.20 1.16 5.17
CA GLY A 469 -31.29 0.71 3.79
C GLY A 469 -30.08 0.98 2.89
N VAL A 470 -28.98 1.55 3.41
CA VAL A 470 -27.76 1.79 2.60
C VAL A 470 -26.87 0.56 2.64
N LYS A 471 -26.51 0.03 1.47
CA LYS A 471 -25.55 -1.07 1.36
C LYS A 471 -24.22 -0.70 2.03
N HIS A 472 -23.71 -1.62 2.86
CA HIS A 472 -22.44 -1.46 3.54
C HIS A 472 -21.26 -1.55 2.56
N VAL A 473 -20.41 -0.53 2.61
CA VAL A 473 -19.12 -0.51 1.90
C VAL A 473 -18.01 -0.64 2.93
N LEU A 474 -17.09 -1.58 2.69
CA LEU A 474 -15.91 -1.74 3.52
C LEU A 474 -14.82 -0.76 3.07
N PHE A 475 -14.34 0.06 4.00
CA PHE A 475 -13.12 0.85 3.78
C PHE A 475 -11.91 0.07 4.30
N LEU A 476 -10.90 -0.13 3.45
CA LEU A 476 -9.73 -0.96 3.79
C LEU A 476 -8.41 -0.25 3.46
N ALA A 477 -7.47 -0.30 4.40
CA ALA A 477 -6.06 0.00 4.17
C ALA A 477 -5.25 -1.31 4.08
N GLY A 478 -4.52 -1.49 2.98
CA GLY A 478 -3.73 -2.69 2.75
C GLY A 478 -2.46 -2.77 3.61
N MET A 479 -2.06 -4.00 3.96
CA MET A 479 -0.77 -4.28 4.61
C MET A 479 0.35 -4.43 3.56
N PRO A 480 1.55 -3.87 3.79
CA PRO A 480 2.72 -4.13 2.96
C PRO A 480 3.25 -5.56 3.16
N PHE A 481 3.70 -6.22 2.10
CA PHE A 481 4.30 -7.55 2.15
C PHE A 481 5.83 -7.45 2.15
N GLU A 482 6.40 -7.04 3.27
CA GLU A 482 7.84 -6.73 3.38
C GLU A 482 8.46 -7.27 4.68
N PRO A 483 9.71 -7.79 4.64
CA PRO A 483 10.39 -8.30 5.83
C PRO A 483 10.95 -7.15 6.70
N GLN A 484 10.11 -6.66 7.62
CA GLN A 484 10.40 -5.47 8.42
C GLN A 484 11.64 -5.61 9.34
N HIS A 485 12.06 -6.83 9.67
CA HIS A 485 13.28 -7.08 10.45
C HIS A 485 14.55 -6.85 9.60
N ARG A 486 14.51 -7.14 8.29
CA ARG A 486 15.63 -6.88 7.37
C ARG A 486 15.74 -5.39 7.08
N ILE A 487 14.60 -4.76 6.79
CA ILE A 487 14.49 -3.31 6.55
C ILE A 487 15.05 -2.52 7.74
N ALA A 488 14.77 -2.96 8.99
CA ALA A 488 15.26 -2.30 10.18
C ALA A 488 16.79 -2.24 10.28
N LYS A 489 17.52 -3.24 9.74
CA LYS A 489 18.99 -3.22 9.73
C LYS A 489 19.55 -2.04 8.92
N PHE A 490 18.83 -1.58 7.91
CA PHE A 490 19.17 -0.39 7.12
C PHE A 490 18.90 0.92 7.87
N LEU A 491 18.07 0.89 8.93
CA LEU A 491 17.80 2.04 9.82
C LEU A 491 18.77 2.11 11.01
N GLU A 492 19.06 0.97 11.65
CA GLU A 492 19.89 0.88 12.86
C GLU A 492 21.39 1.06 12.59
N ARG A 493 21.86 0.62 11.41
CA ARG A 493 23.24 0.87 10.96
C ARG A 493 23.36 2.30 10.48
N GLY A 494 23.50 3.24 11.40
CA GLY A 494 23.99 4.57 11.05
C GLY A 494 25.40 4.45 10.46
N LYS A 495 25.52 4.35 9.12
CA LYS A 495 26.68 4.57 8.21
C LYS A 495 27.03 3.37 7.26
N PRO A 496 27.80 3.61 6.17
CA PRO A 496 27.61 4.65 5.14
C PRO A 496 28.00 4.17 3.72
N GLY A 497 27.58 4.91 2.69
CA GLY A 497 28.15 4.79 1.36
C GLY A 497 27.68 5.94 0.51
N ARG A 498 28.41 7.05 0.54
CA ARG A 498 28.35 8.02 -0.55
C ARG A 498 28.51 7.21 -1.85
N THR A 499 27.44 7.04 -2.62
CA THR A 499 27.65 7.08 -4.07
C THR A 499 28.30 8.45 -4.32
N ARG A 500 29.30 8.51 -5.21
CA ARG A 500 30.15 9.68 -5.49
C ARG A 500 29.39 10.96 -5.92
N ALA A 501 28.07 11.07 -5.71
CA ALA A 501 27.23 12.22 -6.07
C ALA A 501 26.20 12.65 -5.00
N GLY A 502 26.47 12.40 -3.70
CA GLY A 502 26.01 13.27 -2.61
C GLY A 502 24.49 13.42 -2.37
N LYS A 503 23.95 12.57 -1.51
CA LYS A 503 23.05 12.89 -0.37
C LYS A 503 23.10 11.70 0.59
N MET A 504 23.03 11.94 1.90
CA MET A 504 22.91 10.86 2.89
C MET A 504 21.51 10.20 2.73
N MET A 505 21.40 8.87 2.91
CA MET A 505 20.14 8.12 2.69
C MET A 505 19.01 8.56 3.64
N ASP A 506 19.36 9.10 4.81
CA ASP A 506 18.45 9.66 5.82
C ASP A 506 17.71 10.93 5.35
N LYS A 507 18.31 11.75 4.46
CA LYS A 507 17.71 13.00 3.97
C LYS A 507 16.66 12.80 2.86
N SER A 508 16.38 11.56 2.50
CA SER A 508 15.32 11.23 1.55
C SER A 508 14.53 10.05 2.06
N SER A 509 13.57 10.36 2.94
CA SER A 509 12.72 9.39 3.62
C SER A 509 11.94 8.55 2.59
N HIS A 510 12.41 7.34 2.29
CA HIS A 510 11.70 6.39 1.43
C HIS A 510 10.43 5.91 2.14
N PRO A 511 9.30 5.69 1.43
CA PRO A 511 8.08 5.15 2.00
C PRO A 511 8.36 3.94 2.91
N VAL A 512 9.11 2.93 2.46
CA VAL A 512 9.48 1.75 3.28
C VAL A 512 10.09 2.08 4.66
N PHE A 513 11.01 3.05 4.74
CA PHE A 513 11.66 3.45 5.99
C PHE A 513 10.73 4.28 6.86
N ILE A 514 9.89 5.09 6.23
CA ILE A 514 8.78 5.77 6.87
C ILE A 514 7.84 4.72 7.48
N ARG A 515 7.43 3.68 6.74
CA ARG A 515 6.56 2.61 7.26
C ARG A 515 7.21 1.89 8.45
N ASN A 516 8.47 1.50 8.32
CA ASN A 516 9.18 0.75 9.35
C ASN A 516 9.37 1.56 10.64
N SER A 517 9.88 2.80 10.53
CA SER A 517 10.07 3.72 11.67
C SER A 517 8.76 4.07 12.37
N LYS A 518 7.66 4.09 11.62
CA LYS A 518 6.31 4.32 12.13
C LYS A 518 5.65 3.07 12.72
N ARG A 519 6.35 1.93 12.77
CA ARG A 519 5.83 0.66 13.30
C ARG A 519 4.67 0.09 12.46
N SER A 520 4.72 0.22 11.15
CA SER A 520 3.81 -0.51 10.25
C SER A 520 3.94 -2.03 10.45
N VAL A 521 2.82 -2.72 10.27
CA VAL A 521 2.73 -4.19 10.33
C VAL A 521 2.66 -4.72 8.91
N ALA A 522 3.47 -5.73 8.62
CA ALA A 522 3.54 -6.36 7.31
C ALA A 522 2.72 -7.65 7.25
N GLY A 523 2.21 -7.98 6.07
CA GLY A 523 1.39 -9.16 5.83
C GLY A 523 0.63 -9.10 4.51
N VAL A 524 -0.43 -9.92 4.44
CA VAL A 524 -1.40 -9.93 3.33
C VAL A 524 -2.80 -9.80 3.90
N THR A 525 -3.66 -9.08 3.20
CA THR A 525 -5.08 -8.98 3.55
C THR A 525 -5.89 -9.78 2.54
N LEU A 526 -6.67 -10.74 3.02
CA LEU A 526 -7.70 -11.41 2.20
C LEU A 526 -9.05 -10.74 2.44
N ILE A 527 -9.79 -10.55 1.35
CA ILE A 527 -11.11 -9.92 1.33
C ILE A 527 -12.06 -10.96 0.74
N ARG A 528 -13.18 -11.26 1.41
CA ARG A 528 -14.14 -12.24 0.89
C ARG A 528 -15.53 -11.66 0.81
N LYS A 529 -16.22 -11.99 -0.28
CA LYS A 529 -17.64 -11.75 -0.43
C LYS A 529 -18.41 -13.00 -0.06
N HIS A 530 -19.53 -12.84 0.62
CA HIS A 530 -20.43 -13.91 1.02
C HIS A 530 -21.74 -13.87 0.21
N ASN A 531 -22.49 -14.98 0.19
CA ASN A 531 -23.74 -15.12 -0.58
C ASN A 531 -24.77 -13.99 -0.37
N ASN A 532 -24.80 -13.38 0.83
CA ASN A 532 -25.69 -12.28 1.16
C ASN A 532 -25.09 -10.88 0.91
N GLY A 533 -23.98 -10.80 0.17
CA GLY A 533 -23.32 -9.53 -0.18
C GLY A 533 -22.41 -8.96 0.91
N PHE A 534 -22.31 -9.61 2.08
CA PHE A 534 -21.41 -9.17 3.15
C PHE A 534 -19.95 -9.37 2.79
N ILE A 535 -19.11 -8.53 3.39
CA ILE A 535 -17.67 -8.57 3.21
C ILE A 535 -17.01 -9.00 4.52
N SER A 536 -16.13 -10.00 4.43
CA SER A 536 -15.21 -10.33 5.51
C SER A 536 -13.78 -9.99 5.13
N VAL A 537 -12.97 -9.81 6.17
CA VAL A 537 -11.57 -9.45 6.04
C VAL A 537 -10.71 -10.34 6.93
N GLU A 538 -9.58 -10.74 6.39
CA GLU A 538 -8.63 -11.64 7.04
C GLU A 538 -7.20 -11.12 6.85
N PRO A 539 -6.70 -10.26 7.76
CA PRO A 539 -5.28 -9.96 7.85
C PRO A 539 -4.47 -11.17 8.33
N ILE A 540 -3.40 -11.47 7.59
CA ILE A 540 -2.40 -12.51 7.90
C ILE A 540 -1.02 -11.86 7.96
N LEU A 541 -0.37 -11.92 9.12
CA LEU A 541 0.93 -11.28 9.35
C LEU A 541 2.08 -11.96 8.60
N TYR A 542 3.06 -11.16 8.16
CA TYR A 542 4.23 -11.61 7.40
C TYR A 542 4.98 -12.76 8.08
N ARG A 543 5.08 -12.74 9.42
CA ARG A 543 5.77 -13.80 10.19
C ARG A 543 5.22 -15.19 9.88
N LEU A 544 3.92 -15.31 9.60
CA LEU A 544 3.30 -16.60 9.32
C LEU A 544 3.71 -17.18 7.95
N TYR A 545 4.12 -16.33 7.02
CA TYR A 545 4.73 -16.72 5.75
C TYR A 545 6.19 -17.11 5.96
N GLU A 546 6.94 -16.26 6.67
CA GLU A 546 8.35 -16.47 7.00
C GLU A 546 8.59 -17.81 7.74
N ASN A 547 7.72 -18.19 8.67
CA ASN A 547 7.80 -19.45 9.41
C ASN A 547 7.01 -20.60 8.79
N LYS A 548 6.40 -20.40 7.61
CA LYS A 548 5.58 -21.36 6.87
C LYS A 548 4.35 -21.88 7.60
N GLU A 549 3.89 -21.21 8.66
CA GLU A 549 2.70 -21.63 9.42
C GLU A 549 1.40 -21.47 8.64
N VAL A 550 1.35 -20.58 7.64
CA VAL A 550 0.21 -20.47 6.72
C VAL A 550 -0.05 -21.73 5.90
N LEU A 551 0.96 -22.60 5.71
CA LEU A 551 0.84 -23.82 4.90
C LEU A 551 0.35 -25.03 5.72
N LYS A 552 0.27 -24.91 7.04
CA LYS A 552 -0.25 -25.98 7.91
C LYS A 552 -1.76 -26.12 7.70
N PRO A 553 -2.33 -27.33 7.83
CA PRO A 553 -3.78 -27.52 7.74
C PRO A 553 -4.53 -26.53 8.64
N PHE A 554 -5.52 -25.85 8.07
CA PHE A 554 -6.27 -24.83 8.78
C PHE A 554 -7.09 -25.45 9.91
N LYS A 555 -6.94 -24.89 11.11
CA LYS A 555 -7.76 -25.20 12.28
C LYS A 555 -8.23 -23.90 12.88
N GLY A 556 -9.52 -23.77 13.11
CA GLY A 556 -10.08 -22.58 13.73
C GLY A 556 -11.43 -22.82 14.38
N VAL A 557 -11.79 -21.87 15.23
CA VAL A 557 -13.03 -21.84 15.98
C VAL A 557 -13.65 -20.46 15.84
N ALA A 558 -14.98 -20.39 15.74
CA ALA A 558 -15.67 -19.11 15.66
C ALA A 558 -16.15 -18.61 17.02
N SER A 559 -16.19 -17.28 17.18
CA SER A 559 -17.03 -16.62 18.17
C SER A 559 -18.05 -15.74 17.47
N GLN A 560 -19.22 -15.59 18.10
CA GLN A 560 -20.18 -14.56 17.73
C GLN A 560 -20.15 -13.51 18.82
N ASP A 561 -19.93 -12.27 18.40
CA ASP A 561 -19.57 -11.17 19.26
C ASP A 561 -20.60 -10.06 19.09
N ASP A 562 -21.08 -9.52 20.22
CA ASP A 562 -22.02 -8.41 20.30
C ASP A 562 -21.70 -7.46 21.48
N SER A 563 -22.40 -6.32 21.51
CA SER A 563 -22.23 -5.27 22.51
C SER A 563 -23.49 -4.39 22.60
N ASP A 564 -23.71 -3.79 23.77
CA ASP A 564 -24.70 -2.72 24.00
C ASP A 564 -26.10 -3.12 23.50
N ASN A 565 -26.72 -4.11 24.16
CA ASN A 565 -28.04 -4.64 23.78
C ASN A 565 -29.21 -3.86 24.39
N HIS A 566 -28.99 -3.18 25.51
CA HIS A 566 -29.97 -2.32 26.19
C HIS A 566 -31.37 -2.94 26.37
N PHE A 567 -31.47 -4.18 26.86
CA PHE A 567 -32.76 -4.78 27.21
C PHE A 567 -33.55 -3.88 28.17
N GLY A 568 -34.84 -3.66 27.85
CA GLY A 568 -35.72 -2.78 28.63
C GLY A 568 -35.71 -1.32 28.17
N SER A 569 -34.97 -1.00 27.10
CA SER A 569 -34.85 0.34 26.52
C SER A 569 -35.67 0.55 25.24
N PRO A 570 -36.10 1.80 24.93
CA PRO A 570 -36.50 2.20 23.58
C PRO A 570 -35.42 2.05 22.50
N GLU A 571 -34.14 2.01 22.88
CA GLU A 571 -33.01 1.76 21.97
C GLU A 571 -32.92 0.27 21.59
N MET A 572 -33.63 -0.64 22.26
CA MET A 572 -33.55 -2.08 22.01
C MET A 572 -34.01 -2.47 20.60
N ASP A 573 -33.25 -3.31 19.90
CA ASP A 573 -33.71 -3.96 18.66
C ASP A 573 -34.12 -5.42 18.89
N MET A 574 -35.37 -5.64 19.29
CA MET A 574 -35.86 -6.99 19.64
C MET A 574 -35.75 -7.98 18.49
N LEU A 575 -36.13 -7.58 17.27
CA LEU A 575 -36.04 -8.46 16.09
C LEU A 575 -34.59 -8.78 15.75
N GLY A 576 -33.69 -7.81 15.90
CA GLY A 576 -32.26 -7.99 15.78
C GLY A 576 -31.73 -9.05 16.77
N THR A 577 -32.05 -8.91 18.05
CA THR A 577 -31.65 -9.85 19.11
C THR A 577 -32.18 -11.26 18.87
N LEU A 578 -33.44 -11.42 18.44
CA LEU A 578 -33.97 -12.73 18.05
C LEU A 578 -33.21 -13.30 16.85
N GLY A 579 -32.84 -12.45 15.89
CA GLY A 579 -31.95 -12.81 14.81
C GLY A 579 -30.60 -13.36 15.30
N THR A 580 -30.02 -12.76 16.34
CA THR A 580 -28.74 -13.17 16.95
C THR A 580 -28.81 -14.59 17.50
N LEU A 581 -29.93 -14.95 18.14
CA LEU A 581 -30.18 -16.31 18.64
C LEU A 581 -30.45 -17.29 17.49
N ALA A 582 -31.29 -16.91 16.52
CA ALA A 582 -31.65 -17.75 15.39
C ALA A 582 -30.46 -18.05 14.48
N MET A 583 -29.61 -17.05 14.21
CA MET A 583 -28.37 -17.23 13.44
C MET A 583 -27.43 -18.22 14.12
N ASN A 584 -27.27 -18.13 15.44
CA ASN A 584 -26.45 -19.05 16.22
C ASN A 584 -26.94 -20.50 16.05
N ASP A 585 -28.26 -20.73 16.20
CA ASP A 585 -28.86 -22.05 15.98
C ASP A 585 -28.60 -22.59 14.57
N ARG A 586 -28.77 -21.73 13.56
CA ARG A 586 -28.53 -22.12 12.16
C ARG A 586 -27.07 -22.48 11.91
N LEU A 587 -26.11 -21.72 12.46
CA LEU A 587 -24.68 -21.95 12.25
C LEU A 587 -24.12 -23.16 13.01
N MET A 588 -24.85 -23.69 13.99
CA MET A 588 -24.52 -25.00 14.59
C MET A 588 -24.90 -26.15 13.65
N GLU A 589 -26.00 -26.02 12.91
CA GLU A 589 -26.44 -27.02 11.94
C GLU A 589 -25.66 -26.94 10.62
N ASP A 590 -25.44 -25.73 10.12
CA ASP A 590 -24.75 -25.44 8.86
C ASP A 590 -23.59 -24.47 9.13
N PRO A 591 -22.43 -24.99 9.60
CA PRO A 591 -21.30 -24.16 9.97
C PRO A 591 -20.63 -23.52 8.75
N LEU A 592 -19.94 -22.42 8.98
CA LEU A 592 -19.10 -21.80 7.96
C LEU A 592 -18.00 -22.79 7.52
N VAL A 593 -17.70 -22.82 6.22
CA VAL A 593 -16.56 -23.57 5.69
C VAL A 593 -15.50 -22.58 5.23
N LEU A 594 -14.29 -22.69 5.79
CA LEU A 594 -13.11 -21.93 5.34
C LEU A 594 -11.94 -22.89 5.17
N TYR A 595 -11.20 -22.74 4.07
CA TYR A 595 -10.05 -23.60 3.75
C TYR A 595 -10.40 -25.10 3.80
N GLY A 596 -11.63 -25.46 3.42
CA GLY A 596 -12.15 -26.83 3.48
C GLY A 596 -12.46 -27.36 4.88
N ALA A 597 -12.28 -26.57 5.94
CA ALA A 597 -12.60 -26.94 7.32
C ALA A 597 -13.94 -26.33 7.76
N LYS A 598 -14.75 -27.12 8.48
CA LYS A 598 -15.98 -26.64 9.12
C LYS A 598 -15.63 -25.87 10.39
N ILE A 599 -16.09 -24.64 10.49
CA ILE A 599 -15.84 -23.73 11.61
C ILE A 599 -17.13 -23.54 12.38
N TYR A 600 -17.19 -24.17 13.56
CA TYR A 600 -18.32 -24.05 14.47
C TYR A 600 -18.10 -22.90 15.45
N ILE A 601 -19.22 -22.34 15.91
CA ILE A 601 -19.23 -21.38 17.01
C ILE A 601 -18.84 -22.13 18.28
N GLY A 602 -17.66 -21.85 18.83
CA GLY A 602 -17.16 -22.48 20.06
C GLY A 602 -17.28 -21.60 21.30
N GLY A 603 -17.50 -20.29 21.14
CA GLY A 603 -17.64 -19.31 22.22
C GLY A 603 -18.40 -18.04 21.80
N LYS A 604 -18.61 -17.13 22.75
CA LYS A 604 -19.36 -15.87 22.63
C LYS A 604 -18.73 -14.77 23.48
N PHE A 605 -18.74 -13.54 22.97
CA PHE A 605 -18.37 -12.34 23.72
C PHE A 605 -19.51 -11.33 23.66
N ASN A 606 -19.92 -10.84 24.83
CA ASN A 606 -20.82 -9.71 24.97
C ASN A 606 -20.10 -8.60 25.73
N LEU A 607 -19.70 -7.54 25.04
CA LEU A 607 -18.86 -6.46 25.59
C LEU A 607 -19.66 -5.16 25.69
N GLY A 608 -20.52 -4.94 26.68
CA GLY A 608 -21.27 -3.70 26.78
C GLY A 608 -22.44 -3.80 27.75
N ASP A 609 -23.27 -2.76 27.80
CA ASP A 609 -24.50 -2.77 28.57
C ASP A 609 -25.51 -3.76 27.94
N THR A 610 -25.81 -4.87 28.63
CA THR A 610 -26.77 -5.85 28.11
C THR A 610 -28.19 -5.38 28.40
N GLY A 611 -28.46 -4.84 29.58
CA GLY A 611 -29.70 -4.20 29.97
C GLY A 611 -29.52 -2.71 30.27
N GLU A 612 -30.63 -1.99 30.25
CA GLU A 612 -30.66 -0.56 30.52
C GLU A 612 -31.39 -0.24 31.83
N ALA A 613 -30.86 0.73 32.60
CA ALA A 613 -31.57 1.25 33.76
C ALA A 613 -32.69 2.24 33.37
N PRO A 614 -33.81 2.27 34.12
CA PRO A 614 -34.84 3.26 33.91
C PRO A 614 -34.32 4.69 34.23
N ASN A 615 -33.93 5.44 33.19
CA ASN A 615 -33.39 6.80 33.34
C ASN A 615 -34.51 7.87 33.56
N ARG A 616 -34.25 8.83 34.45
CA ARG A 616 -35.09 10.04 34.65
C ARG A 616 -35.08 10.98 33.43
N ALA A 617 -33.99 11.06 32.67
CA ALA A 617 -33.88 11.89 31.47
C ALA A 617 -34.81 11.41 30.33
N TRP A 618 -35.19 10.13 30.34
CA TRP A 618 -36.14 9.58 29.37
C TRP A 618 -37.60 9.89 29.71
N LYS A 619 -37.84 10.65 30.79
CA LYS A 619 -39.16 11.17 31.10
C LYS A 619 -39.70 12.00 29.94
N GLU A 620 -38.91 12.85 29.27
CA GLU A 620 -39.40 13.59 28.08
C GLU A 620 -39.71 12.70 26.86
N GLY A 621 -39.28 11.43 26.89
CA GLY A 621 -39.56 10.39 25.89
C GLY A 621 -40.95 9.73 25.98
N HIS A 622 -41.94 10.41 26.59
CA HIS A 622 -43.34 9.96 26.64
C HIS A 622 -43.93 9.60 25.25
N LYS A 623 -43.32 10.05 24.15
CA LYS A 623 -43.75 9.81 22.76
C LYS A 623 -43.57 8.37 22.27
N PHE A 624 -42.74 7.55 22.92
CA PHE A 624 -42.47 6.15 22.51
C PHE A 624 -42.92 5.10 23.53
N ARG A 625 -43.48 5.54 24.68
CA ARG A 625 -43.86 4.67 25.79
C ARG A 625 -45.38 4.48 25.80
N ARG A 626 -45.84 3.22 25.88
CA ARG A 626 -47.25 2.91 26.17
C ARG A 626 -47.45 2.84 27.68
N ASP A 627 -48.59 3.34 28.15
CA ASP A 627 -49.01 3.15 29.54
C ASP A 627 -49.19 1.65 29.84
N ILE A 628 -48.74 1.20 31.01
CA ILE A 628 -48.77 -0.21 31.40
C ILE A 628 -50.20 -0.72 31.59
N LEU A 629 -51.12 0.13 32.04
CA LEU A 629 -52.53 -0.23 32.19
C LEU A 629 -53.20 -0.37 30.82
N ASP A 630 -52.84 0.48 29.86
CA ASP A 630 -53.31 0.35 28.48
C ASP A 630 -52.79 -0.94 27.83
N ALA A 631 -51.51 -1.25 28.01
CA ALA A 631 -50.94 -2.52 27.54
C ALA A 631 -51.68 -3.71 28.16
N ILE A 632 -51.78 -3.79 29.50
CA ILE A 632 -52.45 -4.88 30.23
C ILE A 632 -53.91 -5.04 29.81
N ASN A 633 -54.65 -3.95 29.60
CA ASN A 633 -56.06 -4.02 29.18
C ASN A 633 -56.22 -4.49 27.73
N GLU A 634 -55.20 -4.31 26.90
CA GLU A 634 -55.20 -4.72 25.50
C GLU A 634 -54.66 -6.14 25.28
N ILE A 635 -53.82 -6.68 26.18
CA ILE A 635 -53.27 -8.04 26.05
C ILE A 635 -54.41 -9.08 25.95
N PRO A 636 -55.38 -9.16 26.89
CA PRO A 636 -56.47 -10.13 26.81
C PRO A 636 -57.32 -9.92 25.56
N LYS A 637 -57.62 -8.67 25.19
CA LYS A 637 -58.41 -8.35 23.99
C LYS A 637 -57.72 -8.87 22.73
N THR A 638 -56.42 -8.65 22.62
CA THR A 638 -55.62 -9.08 21.47
C THR A 638 -55.50 -10.60 21.41
N LEU A 639 -55.23 -11.27 22.54
CA LEU A 639 -55.15 -12.73 22.59
C LEU A 639 -56.48 -13.40 22.24
N VAL A 640 -57.60 -12.88 22.75
CA VAL A 640 -58.95 -13.39 22.43
C VAL A 640 -59.32 -13.17 20.97
N GLN A 641 -58.87 -12.07 20.36
CA GLN A 641 -59.10 -11.75 18.94
C GLN A 641 -58.15 -12.47 17.99
N THR A 642 -57.12 -13.16 18.50
CA THR A 642 -56.15 -13.88 17.67
C THR A 642 -56.75 -15.19 17.22
N ASP A 643 -56.98 -15.33 15.91
CA ASP A 643 -57.39 -16.60 15.31
C ASP A 643 -56.17 -17.53 15.23
N THR A 644 -56.08 -18.46 16.18
CA THR A 644 -54.97 -19.41 16.30
C THR A 644 -54.83 -20.38 15.11
N ALA A 645 -55.84 -20.50 14.24
CA ALA A 645 -55.79 -21.32 13.03
C ALA A 645 -55.30 -20.55 11.79
N ASP A 646 -55.30 -19.20 11.86
CA ASP A 646 -54.85 -18.30 10.80
C ASP A 646 -53.41 -17.82 11.04
N TYR A 647 -52.57 -18.00 10.02
CA TYR A 647 -51.16 -17.62 10.08
C TYR A 647 -50.96 -16.11 10.21
N GLU A 648 -51.71 -15.30 9.46
CA GLU A 648 -51.53 -13.84 9.45
C GLU A 648 -52.01 -13.21 10.77
N SER A 649 -53.10 -13.73 11.35
CA SER A 649 -53.60 -13.34 12.67
C SER A 649 -52.58 -13.61 13.77
N VAL A 650 -52.04 -14.82 13.85
CA VAL A 650 -51.01 -15.19 14.84
C VAL A 650 -49.74 -14.37 14.65
N LEU A 651 -49.25 -14.24 13.41
CA LEU A 651 -48.03 -13.46 13.11
C LEU A 651 -48.18 -11.99 13.53
N LYS A 652 -49.33 -11.37 13.23
CA LYS A 652 -49.60 -9.97 13.62
C LYS A 652 -49.57 -9.79 15.14
N THR A 653 -50.18 -10.72 15.88
CA THR A 653 -50.15 -10.70 17.35
C THR A 653 -48.73 -10.91 17.90
N THR A 654 -47.96 -11.84 17.35
CA THR A 654 -46.56 -12.08 17.75
C THR A 654 -45.68 -10.85 17.51
N LEU A 655 -45.76 -10.24 16.32
CA LEU A 655 -44.98 -9.03 15.99
C LEU A 655 -45.36 -7.85 16.88
N ARG A 656 -46.64 -7.73 17.23
CA ARG A 656 -47.12 -6.70 18.15
C ARG A 656 -46.46 -6.84 19.53
N TYR A 657 -46.46 -8.03 20.12
CA TYR A 657 -45.81 -8.24 21.42
C TYR A 657 -44.29 -8.11 21.38
N ALA A 658 -43.65 -8.53 20.29
CA ALA A 658 -42.22 -8.29 20.10
C ALA A 658 -41.90 -6.79 20.05
N ASN A 659 -42.76 -5.98 19.44
CA ASN A 659 -42.61 -4.52 19.41
C ASN A 659 -42.91 -3.85 20.76
N ASP A 660 -43.88 -4.36 21.53
CA ASP A 660 -44.17 -3.83 22.87
C ASP A 660 -42.95 -3.95 23.81
N MET A 661 -42.05 -4.93 23.59
CA MET A 661 -40.78 -5.02 24.32
C MET A 661 -39.79 -3.87 24.03
N MET A 662 -39.90 -3.22 22.86
CA MET A 662 -39.13 -2.02 22.52
C MET A 662 -39.77 -0.74 23.09
N GLY A 663 -40.97 -0.79 23.66
CA GLY A 663 -41.65 0.41 24.19
C GLY A 663 -41.01 1.01 25.44
N GLY A 664 -40.03 0.32 26.04
CA GLY A 664 -39.34 0.72 27.26
C GLY A 664 -40.28 0.84 28.47
N SER A 665 -40.35 -0.19 29.31
CA SER A 665 -41.12 -0.12 30.56
C SER A 665 -40.26 0.48 31.67
N GLN A 666 -40.73 1.54 32.35
CA GLN A 666 -40.07 2.05 33.56
C GLN A 666 -40.14 1.07 34.75
N GLU A 667 -40.94 0.00 34.64
CA GLU A 667 -41.35 -0.76 35.80
C GLU A 667 -41.03 -2.24 35.62
N ASN A 668 -39.80 -2.60 35.99
CA ASN A 668 -39.47 -3.63 36.99
C ASN A 668 -38.06 -4.14 36.70
N LEU A 669 -37.07 -3.68 37.47
CA LEU A 669 -35.68 -4.17 37.42
C LEU A 669 -35.60 -5.70 37.32
N LYS A 670 -36.51 -6.43 38.00
CA LYS A 670 -36.55 -7.90 37.94
C LYS A 670 -36.89 -8.45 36.56
N LEU A 671 -37.71 -7.76 35.75
CA LEU A 671 -38.03 -8.17 34.39
C LEU A 671 -36.85 -7.96 33.45
N THR A 672 -36.14 -6.83 33.57
CA THR A 672 -34.92 -6.57 32.80
C THR A 672 -33.86 -7.64 33.10
N LEU A 673 -33.57 -7.88 34.39
CA LEU A 673 -32.62 -8.93 34.80
C LEU A 673 -33.05 -10.34 34.33
N ARG A 674 -34.35 -10.66 34.37
CA ARG A 674 -34.88 -11.92 33.81
C ARG A 674 -34.65 -12.05 32.30
N THR A 675 -34.75 -10.94 31.56
CA THR A 675 -34.54 -10.92 30.11
C THR A 675 -33.06 -11.08 29.78
N VAL A 676 -32.19 -10.34 30.48
CA VAL A 676 -30.73 -10.51 30.42
C VAL A 676 -30.35 -11.97 30.69
N ARG A 677 -30.86 -12.56 31.78
CA ARG A 677 -30.66 -13.98 32.09
C ARG A 677 -31.12 -14.89 30.97
N PHE A 678 -32.33 -14.69 30.45
CA PHE A 678 -32.85 -15.52 29.36
C PHE A 678 -31.92 -15.47 28.15
N TYR A 679 -31.50 -14.27 27.76
CA TYR A 679 -30.61 -14.05 26.63
C TYR A 679 -29.27 -14.77 26.78
N LEU A 680 -28.54 -14.49 27.88
CA LEU A 680 -27.25 -15.11 28.17
C LEU A 680 -27.37 -16.63 28.32
N LYS A 681 -28.46 -17.11 28.93
CA LYS A 681 -28.76 -18.55 29.03
C LYS A 681 -28.95 -19.20 27.67
N GLN A 682 -29.72 -18.60 26.75
CA GLN A 682 -29.92 -19.18 25.42
C GLN A 682 -28.60 -19.24 24.64
N GLN A 683 -27.81 -18.17 24.69
CA GLN A 683 -26.48 -18.15 24.07
C GLN A 683 -25.57 -19.25 24.65
N PHE A 684 -25.53 -19.40 25.98
CA PHE A 684 -24.75 -20.43 26.67
C PHE A 684 -25.18 -21.84 26.25
N LEU A 685 -26.46 -22.16 26.40
CA LEU A 685 -26.99 -23.49 26.15
C LEU A 685 -26.81 -23.91 24.70
N ASN A 686 -26.92 -22.98 23.75
CA ASN A 686 -26.68 -23.27 22.34
C ASN A 686 -25.25 -23.72 22.09
N VAL A 687 -24.25 -23.00 22.60
CA VAL A 687 -22.84 -23.43 22.43
C VAL A 687 -22.56 -24.70 23.23
N TYR A 688 -23.04 -24.75 24.47
CA TYR A 688 -22.78 -25.86 25.38
C TYR A 688 -23.34 -27.19 24.86
N HIS A 689 -24.57 -27.22 24.36
CA HIS A 689 -25.23 -28.46 23.94
C HIS A 689 -25.05 -28.81 22.46
N LYS A 690 -24.86 -27.80 21.59
CA LYS A 690 -24.89 -28.02 20.13
C LYS A 690 -23.53 -27.92 19.45
N SER A 691 -22.54 -27.25 20.04
CA SER A 691 -21.24 -27.05 19.38
C SER A 691 -20.33 -28.28 19.51
N PRO A 692 -19.89 -28.89 18.38
CA PRO A 692 -18.91 -29.98 18.42
C PRO A 692 -17.48 -29.48 18.70
N SER A 693 -17.22 -28.18 18.50
CA SER A 693 -15.92 -27.52 18.74
C SER A 693 -16.03 -26.54 19.89
N ARG A 694 -16.64 -26.98 20.99
CA ARG A 694 -16.87 -26.17 22.18
C ARG A 694 -15.55 -25.81 22.87
N LEU A 695 -15.34 -24.51 23.10
CA LEU A 695 -14.18 -24.01 23.82
C LEU A 695 -14.28 -24.31 25.31
N ARG A 696 -13.12 -24.35 25.98
CA ARG A 696 -13.06 -24.34 27.43
C ARG A 696 -13.63 -23.03 27.98
N ASP A 697 -13.22 -21.89 27.43
CA ASP A 697 -13.74 -20.56 27.77
C ASP A 697 -14.86 -20.15 26.78
N ILE A 698 -16.11 -20.01 27.26
CA ILE A 698 -17.29 -19.95 26.36
C ILE A 698 -18.03 -18.61 26.35
N ILE A 699 -18.30 -18.00 27.49
CA ILE A 699 -19.03 -16.72 27.57
C ILE A 699 -18.16 -15.73 28.31
N ALA A 700 -18.04 -14.52 27.76
CA ALA A 700 -17.47 -13.40 28.48
C ALA A 700 -18.42 -12.19 28.41
N HIS A 701 -18.97 -11.80 29.56
CA HIS A 701 -19.85 -10.65 29.75
C HIS A 701 -19.17 -9.59 30.62
N VAL A 702 -18.91 -8.41 30.08
CA VAL A 702 -18.31 -7.29 30.81
C VAL A 702 -19.41 -6.30 31.17
N THR A 703 -19.60 -6.03 32.45
CA THR A 703 -20.68 -5.14 32.88
C THR A 703 -20.42 -3.69 32.48
N GLY A 704 -21.46 -3.05 31.94
CA GLY A 704 -21.47 -1.63 31.63
C GLY A 704 -21.99 -0.78 32.78
N ASN A 705 -22.15 0.53 32.54
CA ASN A 705 -22.41 1.51 33.58
C ASN A 705 -23.89 1.88 33.71
N HIS A 706 -24.78 1.42 32.83
CA HIS A 706 -26.18 1.85 32.85
C HIS A 706 -26.99 1.16 33.95
N ILE A 707 -27.09 -0.17 33.94
CA ILE A 707 -27.79 -0.91 35.01
C ILE A 707 -27.01 -0.90 36.32
N ASP A 708 -25.72 -1.25 36.28
CA ASP A 708 -24.92 -1.46 37.48
C ASP A 708 -24.82 -0.20 38.36
N ASN A 709 -24.79 1.01 37.78
CA ASN A 709 -24.77 2.24 38.58
C ASN A 709 -26.09 2.48 39.32
N VAL A 710 -27.22 2.10 38.73
CA VAL A 710 -28.55 2.31 39.33
C VAL A 710 -28.85 1.23 40.38
N THR A 711 -28.31 0.03 40.22
CA THR A 711 -28.49 -1.08 41.16
C THR A 711 -27.36 -1.20 42.19
N ARG A 712 -26.34 -0.34 42.11
CA ARG A 712 -25.18 -0.33 43.01
C ARG A 712 -25.58 -0.31 44.49
N ASP A 713 -26.52 0.55 44.86
CA ASP A 713 -26.98 0.70 46.25
C ASP A 713 -27.80 -0.51 46.73
N LEU A 714 -28.33 -1.31 45.79
CA LEU A 714 -29.04 -2.56 46.08
C LEU A 714 -28.10 -3.76 46.14
N ALA A 715 -26.80 -3.57 45.87
CA ALA A 715 -25.80 -4.63 45.73
C ALA A 715 -26.20 -5.74 44.73
N ILE A 716 -26.95 -5.36 43.68
CA ILE A 716 -27.35 -6.25 42.59
C ILE A 716 -26.55 -5.88 41.35
N GLN A 717 -25.91 -6.85 40.70
CA GLN A 717 -25.27 -6.68 39.40
C GLN A 717 -26.20 -7.14 38.27
N GLU A 718 -25.96 -6.61 37.07
CA GLU A 718 -26.72 -6.91 35.86
C GLU A 718 -26.85 -8.41 35.55
N HIS A 719 -25.82 -9.21 35.86
CA HIS A 719 -25.74 -10.62 35.52
C HIS A 719 -26.04 -11.57 36.70
N ASP A 720 -26.36 -11.06 37.89
CA ASP A 720 -26.56 -11.87 39.10
C ASP A 720 -27.57 -13.00 38.88
N THR A 721 -28.66 -12.72 38.17
CA THR A 721 -29.70 -13.74 37.93
C THR A 721 -29.25 -14.85 36.99
N PHE A 722 -28.28 -14.57 36.11
CA PHE A 722 -27.63 -15.57 35.26
C PHE A 722 -26.56 -16.35 36.03
N GLU A 723 -25.74 -15.66 36.82
CA GLU A 723 -24.74 -16.28 37.70
C GLU A 723 -25.39 -17.25 38.69
N ASN A 724 -26.47 -16.83 39.37
CA ASN A 724 -27.25 -17.69 40.26
C ASN A 724 -27.76 -18.95 39.53
N TRP A 725 -28.20 -18.83 38.28
CA TRP A 725 -28.62 -19.99 37.50
C TRP A 725 -27.48 -20.93 37.14
N LEU A 726 -26.28 -20.40 36.85
CA LEU A 726 -25.09 -21.22 36.63
C LEU A 726 -24.65 -21.91 37.93
N GLN A 727 -24.73 -21.21 39.07
CA GLN A 727 -24.43 -21.76 40.38
C GLN A 727 -25.42 -22.85 40.76
N ASP A 728 -26.73 -22.63 40.55
CA ASP A 728 -27.76 -23.66 40.68
C ASP A 728 -27.43 -24.87 39.80
N LEU A 729 -26.94 -24.67 38.57
CA LEU A 729 -26.56 -25.76 37.67
C LEU A 729 -25.31 -26.52 38.18
N ILE A 730 -24.35 -25.84 38.81
CA ILE A 730 -23.21 -26.48 39.48
C ILE A 730 -23.69 -27.31 40.67
N ASP A 731 -24.61 -26.77 41.47
CA ASP A 731 -25.12 -27.42 42.68
C ASP A 731 -26.12 -28.55 42.38
N LEU A 732 -27.00 -28.40 41.38
CA LEU A 732 -27.93 -29.44 40.93
C LEU A 732 -27.19 -30.67 40.38
N HIS A 733 -25.96 -30.52 39.86
CA HIS A 733 -25.05 -31.64 39.54
C HIS A 733 -24.51 -32.40 40.76
N LYS A 734 -24.80 -32.00 42.00
CA LYS A 734 -24.70 -32.88 43.18
C LYS A 734 -25.86 -33.91 43.24
N ASP A 735 -26.97 -33.67 42.52
CA ASP A 735 -28.20 -34.47 42.58
C ASP A 735 -28.64 -35.11 41.23
N PHE A 736 -27.80 -35.10 40.17
CA PHE A 736 -28.12 -35.87 38.95
C PHE A 736 -28.04 -37.39 39.22
N PRO A 737 -29.03 -38.20 38.78
CA PRO A 737 -29.06 -39.62 39.08
C PRO A 737 -28.00 -40.42 38.30
N LYS A 738 -27.00 -40.92 39.04
CA LYS A 738 -26.36 -42.26 38.97
C LYS A 738 -26.07 -42.90 37.59
N LEU A 739 -25.58 -42.16 36.62
CA LEU A 739 -24.68 -42.73 35.59
C LEU A 739 -23.47 -41.83 35.42
N GLY A 740 -22.51 -41.99 36.34
CA GLY A 740 -21.21 -41.31 36.32
C GLY A 740 -21.20 -40.04 37.16
N THR A 741 -20.90 -40.20 38.44
CA THR A 741 -20.58 -39.15 39.42
C THR A 741 -19.28 -38.42 39.04
N LYS A 742 -19.31 -37.60 38.00
CA LYS A 742 -18.34 -36.51 37.85
C LYS A 742 -19.08 -35.21 38.13
N PRO A 743 -18.65 -34.39 39.10
CA PRO A 743 -19.16 -33.04 39.23
C PRO A 743 -19.00 -32.36 37.86
N PHE A 744 -20.02 -31.68 37.38
CA PHE A 744 -19.92 -30.88 36.17
C PHE A 744 -18.81 -29.84 36.39
N PRO A 745 -17.61 -29.98 35.80
CA PRO A 745 -16.46 -29.18 36.20
C PRO A 745 -16.55 -27.81 35.52
N MET A 746 -17.54 -27.01 35.90
CA MET A 746 -17.70 -25.63 35.46
C MET A 746 -17.11 -24.68 36.48
N LYS A 747 -16.42 -23.64 36.01
CA LYS A 747 -15.94 -22.54 36.84
C LYS A 747 -16.60 -21.25 36.36
N ILE A 748 -17.19 -20.51 37.28
CA ILE A 748 -17.57 -19.11 37.05
C ILE A 748 -16.36 -18.28 37.49
N MET A 749 -15.90 -17.40 36.60
CA MET A 749 -14.81 -16.48 36.87
C MET A 749 -15.27 -15.06 36.62
N ALA A 750 -14.67 -14.11 37.33
CA ALA A 750 -14.86 -12.72 36.97
C ALA A 750 -14.31 -12.48 35.56
N GLY A 751 -15.07 -11.79 34.72
CA GLY A 751 -14.69 -11.45 33.37
C GLY A 751 -13.40 -10.66 33.38
N GLY A 752 -12.35 -11.30 32.87
CA GLY A 752 -11.05 -10.68 32.82
C GLY A 752 -10.12 -10.90 34.01
N GLU A 753 -10.36 -11.88 34.86
CA GLU A 753 -9.30 -12.31 35.77
C GLU A 753 -8.22 -13.10 35.01
N PRO A 754 -6.93 -12.69 35.08
CA PRO A 754 -5.85 -13.46 34.50
C PRO A 754 -5.74 -14.82 35.19
N GLN A 755 -5.78 -15.89 34.39
CA GLN A 755 -5.44 -17.24 34.86
C GLN A 755 -3.92 -17.38 34.93
N TYR A 756 -3.27 -16.80 35.95
CA TYR A 756 -1.87 -17.13 36.19
C TYR A 756 -1.77 -18.63 36.52
N PHE A 757 -0.90 -19.36 35.80
CA PHE A 757 -0.62 -20.78 35.97
C PHE A 757 -0.79 -21.26 37.42
N GLN A 758 -1.85 -22.02 37.68
CA GLN A 758 -2.03 -22.78 38.91
C GLN A 758 -1.88 -24.26 38.57
N SER A 759 -0.63 -24.74 38.60
CA SER A 759 -0.35 -26.17 38.48
C SER A 759 -1.05 -26.90 39.64
N GLY A 760 -2.07 -27.70 39.32
CA GLY A 760 -2.77 -28.54 40.30
C GLY A 760 -4.21 -28.12 40.66
N MET A 761 -4.81 -27.11 40.03
CA MET A 761 -6.26 -26.95 40.12
C MET A 761 -6.98 -28.04 39.30
N LYS A 762 -8.11 -28.55 39.81
CA LYS A 762 -8.98 -29.48 39.08
C LYS A 762 -9.22 -28.94 37.67
N GLU A 763 -9.00 -29.76 36.66
CA GLU A 763 -9.30 -29.42 35.27
C GLU A 763 -10.79 -29.12 35.16
N HIS A 764 -11.13 -27.84 34.98
CA HIS A 764 -12.48 -27.40 34.68
C HIS A 764 -12.73 -27.67 33.19
N GLU A 765 -13.78 -28.42 32.89
CA GLU A 765 -14.26 -28.69 31.54
C GLU A 765 -14.68 -27.40 30.84
N ILE A 766 -15.29 -26.47 31.60
CA ILE A 766 -15.79 -25.19 31.09
C ILE A 766 -15.52 -24.06 32.07
N VAL A 767 -15.19 -22.89 31.53
CA VAL A 767 -15.05 -21.62 32.25
C VAL A 767 -16.00 -20.60 31.62
N VAL A 768 -16.82 -19.99 32.47
CA VAL A 768 -17.73 -18.89 32.12
C VAL A 768 -17.24 -17.63 32.81
N HIS A 769 -17.04 -16.57 32.04
CA HIS A 769 -16.48 -15.29 32.47
C HIS A 769 -17.60 -14.24 32.58
N LEU A 770 -17.87 -13.72 33.78
CA LEU A 770 -18.94 -12.73 34.05
C LEU A 770 -18.41 -11.57 34.91
N SER A 771 -18.92 -10.35 34.78
CA SER A 771 -18.47 -9.13 35.51
C SER A 771 -17.18 -8.48 34.97
N GLY A 772 -16.90 -7.19 35.28
CA GLY A 772 -15.62 -6.54 34.89
C GLY A 772 -15.53 -5.00 34.78
N TYR A 773 -16.04 -4.21 35.74
CA TYR A 773 -16.18 -2.73 35.66
C TYR A 773 -15.00 -1.91 35.07
N SER A 774 -15.34 -0.86 34.32
CA SER A 774 -14.64 -0.26 33.15
C SER A 774 -13.24 0.36 33.34
N VAL A 775 -12.72 0.52 34.57
CA VAL A 775 -11.47 1.30 34.80
C VAL A 775 -10.34 0.53 35.50
N ALA A 776 -10.65 -0.54 36.26
CA ALA A 776 -9.68 -1.17 37.17
C ALA A 776 -9.32 -2.64 36.84
N ARG A 777 -10.16 -3.39 36.12
CA ARG A 777 -9.94 -4.83 35.89
C ARG A 777 -9.86 -5.13 34.39
N GLN A 778 -8.62 -5.22 33.94
CA GLN A 778 -8.19 -5.47 32.58
C GLN A 778 -8.24 -6.97 32.29
N GLY A 779 -9.14 -7.41 31.41
CA GLY A 779 -9.39 -8.82 31.19
C GLY A 779 -8.48 -9.58 30.26
N ILE A 780 -8.11 -10.82 30.60
CA ILE A 780 -7.36 -11.69 29.69
C ILE A 780 -7.74 -13.17 29.76
N VAL A 781 -8.06 -13.75 28.60
CA VAL A 781 -8.18 -15.20 28.42
C VAL A 781 -6.92 -15.69 27.73
N GLU A 782 -6.05 -16.43 28.44
CA GLU A 782 -4.71 -16.79 27.93
C GLU A 782 -4.71 -17.96 26.96
N GLU A 783 -5.63 -18.92 27.11
CA GLU A 783 -5.67 -20.18 26.35
C GLU A 783 -6.88 -20.27 25.39
N TYR A 784 -7.36 -19.13 24.88
CA TYR A 784 -8.53 -19.12 23.99
C TYR A 784 -8.24 -19.88 22.70
N GLY A 785 -8.94 -20.99 22.47
CA GLY A 785 -8.67 -21.94 21.39
C GLY A 785 -8.47 -23.38 21.88
N THR A 786 -8.39 -23.59 23.19
CA THR A 786 -8.44 -24.91 23.82
C THR A 786 -9.89 -25.37 23.96
N GLY A 787 -10.17 -26.59 23.54
CA GLY A 787 -11.48 -27.23 23.68
C GLY A 787 -11.74 -27.74 25.09
N TYR A 788 -13.00 -28.05 25.38
CA TYR A 788 -13.39 -28.65 26.66
C TYR A 788 -12.71 -30.00 26.95
N ASP A 789 -12.22 -30.70 25.91
CA ASP A 789 -11.48 -31.97 26.02
C ASP A 789 -9.95 -31.76 26.20
N GLY A 790 -9.53 -30.51 26.42
CA GLY A 790 -8.13 -30.13 26.57
C GLY A 790 -7.33 -30.09 25.27
N LYS A 791 -7.92 -30.44 24.11
CA LYS A 791 -7.22 -30.39 22.83
C LYS A 791 -7.32 -29.01 22.19
N LEU A 792 -6.30 -28.67 21.40
CA LEU A 792 -6.32 -27.44 20.62
C LEU A 792 -7.31 -27.56 19.45
N LEU A 793 -8.30 -26.67 19.45
CA LEU A 793 -9.25 -26.47 18.34
C LEU A 793 -8.71 -25.45 17.32
N THR A 794 -7.73 -24.66 17.73
CA THR A 794 -6.94 -23.76 16.88
C THR A 794 -5.54 -24.34 16.64
N GLN A 795 -4.74 -23.72 15.78
CA GLN A 795 -3.33 -24.13 15.60
C GLN A 795 -2.48 -23.72 16.81
N LYS A 796 -2.80 -22.57 17.41
CA LYS A 796 -2.21 -22.07 18.66
C LYS A 796 -3.27 -21.29 19.46
N PRO A 797 -3.25 -21.37 20.80
CA PRO A 797 -4.15 -20.56 21.61
C PRO A 797 -3.86 -19.06 21.43
N TYR A 798 -4.89 -18.25 21.61
CA TYR A 798 -4.81 -16.80 21.63
C TYR A 798 -4.89 -16.29 23.05
N ARG A 799 -4.13 -15.24 23.29
CA ARG A 799 -4.34 -14.37 24.43
C ARG A 799 -5.35 -13.27 24.07
N ILE A 800 -6.60 -13.41 24.50
CA ILE A 800 -7.66 -12.43 24.24
C ILE A 800 -7.76 -11.43 25.39
N GLY A 801 -7.46 -10.17 25.12
CA GLY A 801 -7.68 -9.06 26.02
C GLY A 801 -9.06 -8.44 25.84
N MET A 802 -9.69 -7.97 26.92
CA MET A 802 -11.03 -7.38 26.88
C MET A 802 -11.15 -6.11 27.71
N SER A 803 -12.04 -5.20 27.29
CA SER A 803 -12.49 -4.04 28.06
C SER A 803 -13.87 -3.57 27.63
N HIS A 804 -14.63 -2.98 28.55
CA HIS A 804 -15.89 -2.29 28.22
C HIS A 804 -15.62 -1.09 27.29
N GLU A 805 -14.69 -0.19 27.66
CA GLU A 805 -14.44 1.07 26.94
C GLU A 805 -13.15 1.07 26.11
N GLY A 806 -13.19 1.73 24.95
CA GLY A 806 -12.04 1.95 24.06
C GLY A 806 -10.94 2.88 24.59
N ASN A 807 -11.20 3.61 25.68
CA ASN A 807 -10.23 4.50 26.30
C ASN A 807 -8.92 3.78 26.63
N ASN A 808 -7.81 4.25 26.04
CA ASN A 808 -6.48 3.63 26.15
C ASN A 808 -6.42 2.13 25.73
N ALA A 809 -7.29 1.68 24.82
CA ALA A 809 -7.37 0.28 24.35
C ALA A 809 -5.99 -0.30 23.96
N LEU A 810 -5.19 0.48 23.23
CA LEU A 810 -3.84 0.08 22.84
C LEU A 810 -2.90 -0.16 24.02
N GLN A 811 -2.95 0.73 25.03
CA GLN A 811 -2.11 0.58 26.23
C GLN A 811 -2.57 -0.62 27.05
N LYS A 812 -3.89 -0.83 27.18
CA LYS A 812 -4.48 -2.00 27.83
C LYS A 812 -4.01 -3.28 27.13
N ALA A 813 -4.16 -3.38 25.81
CA ALA A 813 -3.68 -4.50 25.00
C ALA A 813 -2.18 -4.78 25.18
N ARG A 814 -1.36 -3.72 25.30
CA ARG A 814 0.09 -3.83 25.53
C ARG A 814 0.44 -4.34 26.92
N LYS A 815 -0.15 -3.76 27.96
CA LYS A 815 0.03 -4.20 29.36
C LYS A 815 -0.37 -5.66 29.53
N GLN A 816 -1.46 -6.04 28.89
CA GLN A 816 -1.99 -7.39 28.86
C GLN A 816 -1.22 -8.35 27.96
N ARG A 817 -0.34 -7.87 27.06
CA ARG A 817 0.29 -8.69 26.02
C ARG A 817 -0.72 -9.48 25.17
N ALA A 818 -1.92 -8.95 24.97
CA ALA A 818 -2.98 -9.60 24.19
C ALA A 818 -2.57 -9.75 22.72
N ASP A 819 -2.93 -10.89 22.12
CA ASP A 819 -2.85 -11.15 20.68
C ASP A 819 -4.04 -10.51 19.94
N VAL A 820 -5.21 -10.51 20.59
CA VAL A 820 -6.43 -9.83 20.14
C VAL A 820 -6.98 -9.08 21.35
N PHE A 821 -7.20 -7.78 21.23
CA PHE A 821 -7.84 -6.97 22.25
C PHE A 821 -9.19 -6.50 21.76
N LYS A 822 -10.23 -6.77 22.53
CA LYS A 822 -11.62 -6.46 22.18
C LYS A 822 -12.20 -5.41 23.12
N PHE A 823 -12.99 -4.51 22.57
CA PHE A 823 -13.81 -3.59 23.34
C PHE A 823 -15.11 -3.26 22.61
N GLY A 824 -16.14 -2.85 23.36
CA GLY A 824 -17.46 -2.52 22.83
C GLY A 824 -17.94 -1.16 23.34
N HIS A 825 -19.26 -0.95 23.41
CA HIS A 825 -19.96 0.29 23.83
C HIS A 825 -19.88 1.46 22.84
N TRP A 826 -18.83 1.55 22.01
CA TRP A 826 -18.65 2.63 21.05
C TRP A 826 -19.42 2.40 19.72
N HIS A 827 -19.80 3.48 19.04
CA HIS A 827 -20.71 3.48 17.88
C HIS A 827 -20.08 3.03 16.54
N ALA A 828 -18.97 2.30 16.55
CA ALA A 828 -18.23 1.89 15.36
C ALA A 828 -17.90 0.40 15.36
N SER A 829 -17.77 -0.22 14.18
CA SER A 829 -17.12 -1.53 14.03
C SER A 829 -15.74 -1.31 13.44
N SER A 830 -14.70 -1.71 14.17
CA SER A 830 -13.33 -1.50 13.73
C SER A 830 -12.35 -2.64 13.95
N LEU A 831 -11.34 -2.75 13.08
CA LEU A 831 -10.22 -3.66 13.25
C LEU A 831 -8.93 -2.95 12.88
N ALA A 832 -8.05 -2.80 13.86
CA ALA A 832 -6.71 -2.24 13.72
C ALA A 832 -5.65 -3.26 14.15
N ILE A 833 -4.39 -3.00 13.77
CA ILE A 833 -3.25 -3.88 14.09
C ILE A 833 -2.12 -3.06 14.70
N ASP A 834 -1.71 -3.40 15.92
CA ASP A 834 -0.57 -2.79 16.61
C ASP A 834 0.68 -3.66 16.48
N LYS A 835 1.80 -3.07 16.08
CA LYS A 835 3.08 -3.77 15.98
C LYS A 835 3.59 -4.17 17.37
N ALA A 836 3.72 -5.47 17.58
CA ALA A 836 4.33 -6.05 18.77
C ALA A 836 5.82 -6.36 18.58
N GLY A 837 6.28 -6.49 17.33
CA GLY A 837 7.65 -6.80 16.95
C GLY A 837 7.82 -6.72 15.43
N HIS A 838 8.98 -7.08 14.89
CA HIS A 838 9.13 -7.15 13.43
C HIS A 838 8.27 -8.27 12.87
N ASN A 839 7.43 -7.97 11.89
CA ASN A 839 6.47 -8.92 11.29
C ASN A 839 5.46 -9.52 12.28
N GLN A 840 5.39 -9.00 13.51
CA GLN A 840 4.46 -9.44 14.56
C GLN A 840 3.56 -8.29 14.96
N GLY A 841 2.31 -8.62 15.27
CA GLY A 841 1.30 -7.65 15.63
C GLY A 841 0.21 -8.28 16.47
N ARG A 842 -0.56 -7.42 17.11
CA ARG A 842 -1.77 -7.76 17.86
C ARG A 842 -2.96 -7.03 17.23
N PHE A 843 -4.11 -7.66 17.26
CA PHE A 843 -5.34 -7.12 16.70
C PHE A 843 -6.07 -6.31 17.77
N ILE A 844 -6.55 -5.13 17.39
CA ILE A 844 -7.37 -4.26 18.24
C ILE A 844 -8.74 -4.18 17.55
N ASP A 845 -9.75 -4.76 18.16
CA ASP A 845 -11.07 -5.01 17.57
C ASP A 845 -12.15 -4.29 18.37
N GLU A 846 -12.80 -3.32 17.75
CA GLU A 846 -13.96 -2.64 18.28
C GLU A 846 -15.22 -3.32 17.75
N ILE A 847 -16.02 -3.80 18.68
CA ILE A 847 -17.26 -4.52 18.41
C ILE A 847 -18.39 -3.48 18.25
N PRO A 848 -19.23 -3.59 17.21
CA PRO A 848 -20.39 -2.74 17.01
C PRO A 848 -21.43 -2.92 18.12
N THR A 849 -22.31 -1.95 18.22
CA THR A 849 -23.49 -2.02 19.08
C THR A 849 -24.66 -2.72 18.38
N THR A 850 -25.58 -3.30 19.16
CA THR A 850 -26.80 -3.94 18.64
C THR A 850 -28.06 -3.09 18.78
N GLN A 851 -27.96 -1.94 19.44
CA GLN A 851 -29.09 -1.04 19.68
C GLN A 851 -29.40 -0.10 18.49
N ARG A 852 -30.57 0.53 18.54
CA ARG A 852 -31.03 1.57 17.62
C ARG A 852 -30.49 2.95 18.01
N VAL A 853 -30.45 3.87 17.05
CA VAL A 853 -30.12 5.28 17.30
C VAL A 853 -31.29 5.96 18.01
N THR A 854 -31.07 6.63 19.14
CA THR A 854 -32.12 7.42 19.80
C THR A 854 -32.14 8.87 19.40
N SER A 855 -33.29 9.52 19.66
CA SER A 855 -33.48 10.96 19.53
C SER A 855 -32.47 11.77 20.34
N THR A 856 -31.99 11.23 21.47
CA THR A 856 -31.00 11.88 22.34
C THR A 856 -29.63 11.99 21.66
N GLU A 857 -29.25 11.00 20.86
CA GLU A 857 -27.96 10.98 20.17
C GLU A 857 -27.96 11.71 18.84
N LEU A 858 -29.11 11.70 18.14
CA LEU A 858 -29.31 12.54 16.96
C LEU A 858 -29.09 14.03 17.28
N ALA A 859 -29.31 14.45 18.53
CA ALA A 859 -29.06 15.81 18.98
C ALA A 859 -27.56 16.15 19.20
N ILE A 860 -26.68 15.14 19.27
CA ILE A 860 -25.24 15.32 19.59
C ILE A 860 -24.39 15.51 18.32
N GLY A 861 -24.99 15.44 17.11
CA GLY A 861 -24.32 15.80 15.86
C GLY A 861 -23.20 14.82 15.42
N GLY A 862 -23.25 13.57 15.89
CA GLY A 862 -22.30 12.52 15.50
C GLY A 862 -22.67 11.79 14.20
N LEU A 863 -21.71 11.04 13.66
CA LEU A 863 -21.99 10.03 12.62
C LEU A 863 -22.98 8.97 13.16
N PRO A 864 -23.85 8.39 12.33
CA PRO A 864 -24.80 7.37 12.74
C PRO A 864 -24.09 6.11 13.27
N ARG A 865 -24.70 5.46 14.26
CA ARG A 865 -24.18 4.24 14.91
C ARG A 865 -23.99 3.12 13.87
N THR A 866 -22.85 2.42 13.94
CA THR A 866 -22.66 1.15 13.23
C THR A 866 -23.34 0.05 14.03
N ALA A 867 -24.56 -0.30 13.65
CA ALA A 867 -25.33 -1.33 14.32
C ALA A 867 -25.12 -2.70 13.67
N GLY A 868 -24.63 -3.69 14.42
CA GLY A 868 -24.53 -5.07 13.94
C GLY A 868 -24.00 -6.06 14.95
N VAL A 869 -23.80 -7.29 14.49
CA VAL A 869 -23.12 -8.38 15.21
C VAL A 869 -21.92 -8.84 14.39
N GLU A 870 -20.95 -9.49 15.03
CA GLU A 870 -19.76 -9.95 14.33
C GLU A 870 -19.55 -11.46 14.48
N LEU A 871 -19.07 -12.08 13.40
CA LEU A 871 -18.51 -13.44 13.44
C LEU A 871 -16.99 -13.33 13.31
N LYS A 872 -16.29 -13.88 14.30
CA LYS A 872 -14.83 -13.89 14.37
C LYS A 872 -14.32 -15.31 14.28
N ILE A 873 -13.17 -15.52 13.65
CA ILE A 873 -12.54 -16.84 13.61
C ILE A 873 -11.10 -16.72 14.09
N TYR A 874 -10.76 -17.58 15.04
CA TYR A 874 -9.45 -17.67 15.64
C TYR A 874 -8.78 -18.93 15.12
N SER A 875 -7.57 -18.79 14.59
CA SER A 875 -6.76 -19.92 14.10
C SER A 875 -5.37 -19.96 14.75
N GLN A 876 -4.65 -18.84 14.79
CA GLN A 876 -3.39 -18.65 15.51
C GLN A 876 -3.02 -17.16 15.62
N PRO A 877 -2.25 -16.76 16.65
CA PRO A 877 -1.75 -15.39 16.75
C PRO A 877 -1.10 -14.90 15.45
N GLY A 878 -1.48 -13.69 15.01
CA GLY A 878 -1.05 -13.11 13.73
C GLY A 878 -1.96 -13.44 12.53
N ARG A 879 -3.10 -14.07 12.75
CA ARG A 879 -4.16 -14.24 11.74
C ARG A 879 -5.51 -13.95 12.40
N TYR A 880 -6.36 -13.15 11.78
CA TYR A 880 -7.64 -12.79 12.38
C TYR A 880 -8.69 -12.58 11.31
N PHE A 881 -9.81 -13.30 11.39
CA PHE A 881 -10.92 -13.17 10.46
C PHE A 881 -12.06 -12.40 11.13
N LYS A 882 -12.60 -11.39 10.45
CA LYS A 882 -13.72 -10.57 10.89
C LYS A 882 -14.77 -10.50 9.79
N LEU A 883 -16.00 -10.89 10.12
CA LEU A 883 -17.21 -10.65 9.34
C LEU A 883 -18.18 -9.81 10.18
N PHE A 884 -18.60 -8.66 9.64
CA PHE A 884 -19.65 -7.83 10.22
C PHE A 884 -21.00 -8.15 9.57
N ILE A 885 -22.03 -8.30 10.40
CA ILE A 885 -23.40 -8.59 9.98
C ILE A 885 -24.29 -7.45 10.49
N PRO A 886 -24.86 -6.65 9.58
CA PRO A 886 -25.67 -5.49 9.96
C PRO A 886 -26.95 -5.86 10.71
N MET A 887 -27.40 -4.98 11.61
CA MET A 887 -28.66 -5.22 12.35
C MET A 887 -29.88 -5.32 11.44
N GLU A 888 -29.89 -4.66 10.27
CA GLU A 888 -30.98 -4.82 9.30
C GLU A 888 -31.13 -6.28 8.84
N HIS A 889 -30.01 -6.95 8.53
CA HIS A 889 -30.02 -8.35 8.16
C HIS A 889 -30.41 -9.23 9.36
N MET A 890 -29.94 -8.89 10.56
CA MET A 890 -30.34 -9.58 11.78
C MET A 890 -31.84 -9.51 12.03
N ARG A 891 -32.49 -8.35 11.79
CA ARG A 891 -33.95 -8.23 11.87
C ARG A 891 -34.67 -9.12 10.86
N ARG A 892 -34.15 -9.25 9.63
CA ARG A 892 -34.70 -10.17 8.61
C ARG A 892 -34.59 -11.62 9.06
N ILE A 893 -33.46 -12.01 9.65
CA ILE A 893 -33.28 -13.34 10.26
C ILE A 893 -34.29 -13.55 11.39
N GLY A 894 -34.43 -12.59 12.31
CA GLY A 894 -35.38 -12.66 13.42
C GLY A 894 -36.83 -12.78 12.95
N LEU A 895 -37.21 -12.01 11.92
CA LEU A 895 -38.53 -12.12 11.30
C LEU A 895 -38.75 -13.49 10.67
N ALA A 896 -37.79 -14.00 9.88
CA ALA A 896 -37.90 -15.32 9.26
C ALA A 896 -38.03 -16.44 10.30
N TRP A 897 -37.31 -16.31 11.42
CA TRP A 897 -37.41 -17.23 12.55
C TRP A 897 -38.78 -17.19 13.23
N LEU A 898 -39.33 -16.00 13.49
CA LEU A 898 -40.70 -15.85 14.02
C LEU A 898 -41.74 -16.43 13.06
N GLN A 899 -41.61 -16.18 11.76
CA GLN A 899 -42.50 -16.77 10.75
C GLN A 899 -42.44 -18.30 10.78
N ALA A 900 -41.24 -18.89 10.86
CA ALA A 900 -41.08 -20.34 10.97
C ALA A 900 -41.73 -20.89 12.26
N GLN A 901 -41.61 -20.19 13.38
CA GLN A 901 -42.26 -20.58 14.63
C GLN A 901 -43.79 -20.49 14.56
N VAL A 902 -44.33 -19.43 13.97
CA VAL A 902 -45.78 -19.26 13.77
C VAL A 902 -46.33 -20.33 12.82
N GLU A 903 -45.64 -20.59 11.71
CA GLU A 903 -45.98 -21.68 10.79
C GLU A 903 -46.05 -23.02 11.53
N GLN A 904 -45.09 -23.29 12.41
CA GLN A 904 -45.05 -24.50 13.21
C GLN A 904 -46.19 -24.54 14.26
N ALA A 905 -46.42 -23.45 14.98
CA ALA A 905 -47.47 -23.35 15.99
C ALA A 905 -48.88 -23.54 15.39
N VAL A 906 -49.15 -22.93 14.23
CA VAL A 906 -50.43 -23.11 13.52
C VAL A 906 -50.58 -24.55 13.01
N LYS A 907 -49.49 -25.18 12.53
CA LYS A 907 -49.51 -26.61 12.15
C LYS A 907 -49.79 -27.52 13.34
N ASP A 908 -49.20 -27.24 14.49
CA ASP A 908 -49.39 -28.05 15.70
C ASP A 908 -50.77 -27.80 16.35
N GLY A 909 -51.31 -26.58 16.28
CA GLY A 909 -52.69 -26.27 16.66
C GLY A 909 -53.74 -26.91 15.76
N LYS A 910 -53.38 -27.27 14.52
CA LYS A 910 -54.23 -28.03 13.58
C LYS A 910 -54.15 -29.55 13.78
N LYS A 911 -53.23 -30.07 14.60
CA LYS A 911 -53.21 -31.50 14.97
C LYS A 911 -54.25 -31.72 16.07
N PRO A 912 -55.21 -32.66 15.93
CA PRO A 912 -56.09 -33.00 17.02
C PRO A 912 -55.25 -33.51 18.20
N PRO A 913 -55.60 -33.17 19.46
CA PRO A 913 -54.86 -33.63 20.61
C PRO A 913 -54.84 -35.16 20.61
N THR A 914 -53.65 -35.75 20.54
CA THR A 914 -53.48 -37.19 20.72
C THR A 914 -54.08 -37.55 22.08
N PRO A 915 -55.07 -38.46 22.16
CA PRO A 915 -55.65 -38.84 23.44
C PRO A 915 -54.53 -39.43 24.30
N LYS A 916 -54.26 -38.80 25.45
CA LYS A 916 -53.38 -39.37 26.47
C LYS A 916 -53.98 -40.72 26.86
N LYS A 917 -53.27 -41.82 26.58
CA LYS A 917 -53.57 -43.10 27.22
C LYS A 917 -53.34 -42.91 28.71
N GLY A 918 -54.41 -43.05 29.48
CA GLY A 918 -54.39 -43.09 30.95
C GLY A 918 -53.67 -44.31 31.47
#